data_AF-A0A2U8H1U8-F1
#
_entry.id   AF-A0A2U8H1U8-F1
#
_cell.length_a   1.000
_cell.length_b   1.000
_cell.length_c   1.000
_cell.angle_alpha   90.00
_cell.angle_beta   90.00
_cell.angle_gamma   90.00
#
_symmetry.space_group_name_H-M   'P 1'
#
loop_
_entity.id
_entity.type
_entity.pdbx_description
1 polymer ?
#
loop_
_entity_poly.entity_id
_entity_poly.type
_entity_poly.pdbx_seq_one_letter_code
_entity_poly.pdbx_strand_id
1 'polypeptide(L)'
;MLRSATRRARLAPVLHLVLCCVPFVAFHAAAAGPPGEDLPPAGRSLFDRLIANESSGEAGVPFPFGSLMQRISAHLDRSAPSGGLSVVLIPLGRSLQRHAAGDAEAFRYPRVVAAATGEPPADALPGHPYLKDRLYIAFHEKAAALEVISYNDEAARFEFQLVRNYRAGATAEVGYANRSLCLSCHQNAAPIFSRQSWDETSANPDIAARLAATGQSYYGLQWRHGVDVPDAIDGGVRRANLLATAQRLWQHGCAAATRDDTVRCRAAALKQALRYRLGGELPAVFAAETEHALTRPLLAAWHERWPAGLPVPDPQVPNRLPFAGIAPGERAPDKDELYRYADIGSAFDPLALRAPLETWQGRDARDVRRFVQALSMFFSRTDVLQIEGRLASSEDIPGRSLELNCSERKSTARTRLDLDCRGDRGTLMLARLDLQGGGVSGGSIDRLQLGDGSSIGSVELRAPSRANGSPLRFELTRAGGRVRTRAGDAIRRLHVSLATDSRPARATLDLTSDLVPLDLAIDALAVATIAGTSDALDDAPLRRTAVLAPLFEHLGMQPVMARKHTALAPARSTEAGAQRAGAWPIDLQPFARQCSQCHADATAFPPGFLHGDDTQIRRTLDTCAERMLYRLTMNLTPIGARSKTPMPPPAAVHAPAFAQSADLPAMLGQLDAMLKARGSTSTAVMARTYATLPPCRYSATDTAQGDPS
;
A
#
# COMPACT_ATOMS: atom_id res chain seq x y z
N MET A 1 -50.94 -80.91 8.00
CA MET A 1 -49.46 -80.89 7.96
C MET A 1 -48.99 -79.45 8.16
N LEU A 2 -48.03 -79.26 9.06
CA LEU A 2 -47.73 -78.06 9.87
C LEU A 2 -47.32 -76.80 9.06
N ARG A 3 -47.98 -75.64 9.30
CA ARG A 3 -47.55 -74.41 10.06
C ARG A 3 -46.47 -73.56 9.34
N SER A 4 -46.48 -72.22 9.30
CA SER A 4 -47.31 -71.15 9.88
C SER A 4 -46.99 -69.82 9.16
N ALA A 5 -47.92 -68.89 9.26
CA ALA A 5 -47.95 -67.53 8.70
C ALA A 5 -46.89 -66.55 9.25
N THR A 6 -46.70 -65.41 8.58
CA THR A 6 -46.99 -64.08 9.16
C THR A 6 -47.06 -62.98 8.09
N ARG A 7 -47.97 -62.02 8.34
CA ARG A 7 -48.42 -60.92 7.47
C ARG A 7 -47.74 -59.60 7.89
N ARG A 8 -47.57 -58.72 6.89
CA ARG A 8 -47.75 -57.24 6.85
C ARG A 8 -47.04 -56.35 7.88
N ALA A 9 -46.36 -55.31 7.38
CA ALA A 9 -46.74 -53.90 7.64
C ALA A 9 -46.07 -52.95 6.63
N ARG A 10 -46.86 -52.10 5.98
CA ARG A 10 -46.41 -50.92 5.22
C ARG A 10 -46.33 -49.75 6.20
N LEU A 11 -45.21 -49.03 6.22
CA LEU A 11 -45.03 -47.78 6.97
C LEU A 11 -44.57 -46.68 5.99
N ALA A 12 -45.25 -45.54 6.07
CA ALA A 12 -45.04 -44.32 5.30
C ALA A 12 -43.69 -43.64 5.64
N PRO A 13 -43.11 -42.84 4.73
CA PRO A 13 -41.85 -42.16 5.00
C PRO A 13 -42.10 -40.92 5.86
N VAL A 14 -41.49 -40.90 7.05
CA VAL A 14 -41.37 -39.71 7.89
C VAL A 14 -40.27 -38.84 7.29
N LEU A 15 -40.67 -37.69 6.73
CA LEU A 15 -39.75 -36.64 6.28
C LEU A 15 -39.21 -35.93 7.53
N HIS A 16 -38.02 -36.33 7.99
CA HIS A 16 -37.29 -35.61 9.04
C HIS A 16 -36.78 -34.28 8.47
N LEU A 17 -37.46 -33.19 8.84
CA LEU A 17 -36.99 -31.82 8.66
C LEU A 17 -35.80 -31.61 9.61
N VAL A 18 -34.58 -31.88 9.13
CA VAL A 18 -33.36 -31.47 9.84
C VAL A 18 -33.26 -29.95 9.70
N LEU A 19 -33.68 -29.25 10.75
CA LEU A 19 -33.44 -27.83 10.94
C LEU A 19 -31.92 -27.66 11.13
N CYS A 20 -31.20 -27.54 10.01
CA CYS A 20 -29.79 -27.19 10.01
C CYS A 20 -29.68 -25.73 10.47
N CYS A 21 -29.60 -25.51 11.79
CA CYS A 21 -29.07 -24.29 12.36
C CYS A 21 -27.61 -24.18 11.93
N VAL A 22 -27.37 -23.69 10.71
CA VAL A 22 -26.09 -23.11 10.36
C VAL A 22 -25.97 -21.89 11.26
N PRO A 23 -25.02 -21.82 12.20
CA PRO A 23 -24.77 -20.57 12.87
C PRO A 23 -24.37 -19.60 11.76
N PHE A 24 -25.17 -18.56 11.56
CA PHE A 24 -24.70 -17.36 10.90
C PHE A 24 -23.45 -16.96 11.69
N VAL A 25 -22.28 -17.34 11.19
CA VAL A 25 -21.03 -16.70 11.56
C VAL A 25 -21.24 -15.28 11.08
N ALA A 26 -21.69 -14.42 12.00
CA ALA A 26 -21.58 -13.00 11.82
C ALA A 26 -20.09 -12.77 11.57
N PHE A 27 -19.75 -12.58 10.30
CA PHE A 27 -18.49 -11.96 9.93
C PHE A 27 -18.49 -10.64 10.67
N HIS A 28 -17.84 -10.64 11.83
CA HIS A 28 -17.48 -9.41 12.51
C HIS A 28 -16.44 -8.80 11.58
N ALA A 29 -16.91 -8.03 10.60
CA ALA A 29 -16.10 -7.00 9.99
C ALA A 29 -15.49 -6.26 11.17
N ALA A 30 -14.18 -6.41 11.37
CA ALA A 30 -13.50 -5.76 12.47
C ALA A 30 -13.77 -4.28 12.29
N ALA A 31 -14.57 -3.69 13.20
CA ALA A 31 -14.61 -2.25 13.34
C ALA A 31 -13.15 -1.81 13.44
N ALA A 32 -12.75 -0.85 12.61
CA ALA A 32 -11.42 -0.27 12.71
C ALA A 32 -11.21 0.11 14.17
N GLY A 33 -10.03 -0.20 14.72
CA GLY A 33 -9.66 0.29 16.05
C GLY A 33 -9.82 1.81 16.13
N PRO A 34 -9.77 2.40 17.34
CA PRO A 34 -9.87 3.84 17.49
C PRO A 34 -8.88 4.53 16.53
N PRO A 35 -9.29 5.63 15.88
CA PRO A 35 -8.53 6.22 14.78
C PRO A 35 -7.12 6.66 15.19
N GLY A 36 -6.90 6.89 16.49
CA GLY A 36 -5.69 7.49 17.03
C GLY A 36 -5.72 9.01 16.90
N GLU A 37 -4.67 9.66 17.39
CA GLU A 37 -4.54 11.11 17.33
C GLU A 37 -4.33 11.61 15.89
N ASP A 38 -4.87 12.80 15.60
CA ASP A 38 -4.73 13.49 14.31
C ASP A 38 -3.26 13.86 14.04
N LEU A 39 -2.57 14.34 15.06
CA LEU A 39 -1.14 14.63 15.01
C LEU A 39 -0.32 13.32 15.13
N PRO A 40 0.86 13.25 14.50
CA PRO A 40 1.75 12.12 14.66
C PRO A 40 2.20 12.01 16.13
N PRO A 41 2.06 10.85 16.78
CA PRO A 41 2.52 10.67 18.17
C PRO A 41 4.04 10.67 18.28
N ALA A 42 4.74 10.40 17.19
CA ALA A 42 6.18 10.47 17.08
C ALA A 42 6.58 10.83 15.65
N GLY A 43 7.69 11.58 15.51
CA GLY A 43 8.29 11.80 14.22
C GLY A 43 7.45 12.60 13.23
N ARG A 44 7.78 12.47 11.94
CA ARG A 44 7.14 13.21 10.83
C ARG A 44 7.03 12.38 9.55
N SER A 45 6.01 12.69 8.75
CA SER A 45 5.77 12.00 7.48
C SER A 45 6.90 12.26 6.48
N LEU A 46 7.05 11.38 5.48
CA LEU A 46 7.99 11.62 4.40
C LEU A 46 7.68 12.89 3.62
N PHE A 47 6.41 13.27 3.49
CA PHE A 47 6.03 14.52 2.83
C PHE A 47 6.55 15.74 3.58
N ASP A 48 6.46 15.77 4.91
CA ASP A 48 7.03 16.86 5.71
C ASP A 48 8.52 17.02 5.46
N ARG A 49 9.26 15.90 5.40
CA ARG A 49 10.70 15.91 5.13
C ARG A 49 11.02 16.40 3.72
N LEU A 50 10.18 16.07 2.73
CA LEU A 50 10.37 16.49 1.34
C LEU A 50 10.14 17.99 1.12
N ILE A 51 9.20 18.59 1.86
CA ILE A 51 8.86 20.00 1.70
C ILE A 51 9.61 20.93 2.65
N ALA A 52 10.30 20.37 3.65
CA ALA A 52 11.08 21.15 4.59
C ALA A 52 12.17 21.97 3.90
N ASN A 53 12.25 23.25 4.26
CA ASN A 53 13.38 24.08 3.90
C ASN A 53 14.61 23.60 4.70
N GLU A 54 15.71 23.30 4.01
CA GLU A 54 16.92 22.80 4.65
C GLU A 54 17.52 23.79 5.67
N SER A 55 17.28 25.10 5.55
CA SER A 55 17.82 26.13 6.46
C SER A 55 16.92 26.44 7.66
N SER A 56 15.60 26.47 7.48
CA SER A 56 14.65 26.87 8.53
C SER A 56 13.84 25.70 9.13
N GLY A 57 13.77 24.56 8.44
CA GLY A 57 12.88 23.46 8.83
C GLY A 57 11.39 23.75 8.59
N GLU A 58 11.05 24.94 8.08
CA GLU A 58 9.68 25.32 7.74
C GLU A 58 9.23 24.64 6.44
N ALA A 59 7.92 24.38 6.34
CA ALA A 59 7.33 23.78 5.16
C ALA A 59 7.30 24.77 3.99
N GLY A 60 7.94 24.42 2.87
CA GLY A 60 7.87 25.13 1.60
C GLY A 60 7.36 24.21 0.50
N VAL A 61 6.04 24.21 0.26
CA VAL A 61 5.42 23.40 -0.80
C VAL A 61 5.68 24.08 -2.16
N PRO A 62 6.39 23.44 -3.11
CA PRO A 62 6.63 24.03 -4.42
C PRO A 62 5.32 24.30 -5.17
N PHE A 63 5.24 25.45 -5.83
CA PHE A 63 4.15 25.85 -6.71
C PHE A 63 4.74 26.35 -8.05
N PRO A 64 4.13 26.06 -9.21
CA PRO A 64 2.88 25.33 -9.43
C PRO A 64 2.99 23.81 -9.20
N PHE A 65 1.89 23.07 -9.34
CA PHE A 65 1.81 21.62 -9.11
C PHE A 65 2.91 20.82 -9.84
N GLY A 66 3.24 21.20 -11.08
CA GLY A 66 4.35 20.60 -11.83
C GLY A 66 5.70 20.68 -11.12
N SER A 67 5.99 21.75 -10.38
CA SER A 67 7.23 21.91 -9.61
C SER A 67 7.26 20.98 -8.39
N LEU A 68 6.12 20.72 -7.75
CA LEU A 68 6.03 19.71 -6.69
C LEU A 68 6.30 18.31 -7.25
N MET A 69 5.73 17.99 -8.42
CA MET A 69 6.00 16.70 -9.08
C MET A 69 7.47 16.55 -9.45
N GLN A 70 8.11 17.59 -9.99
CA GLN A 70 9.55 17.58 -10.28
C GLN A 70 10.40 17.35 -9.03
N ARG A 71 10.06 17.98 -7.89
CA ARG A 71 10.75 17.74 -6.61
C ARG A 71 10.64 16.27 -6.19
N ILE A 72 9.47 15.65 -6.32
CA ILE A 72 9.27 14.24 -5.97
C ILE A 72 10.04 13.33 -6.93
N SER A 73 9.92 13.56 -8.24
CA SER A 73 10.62 12.79 -9.27
C SER A 73 12.15 12.85 -9.15
N ALA A 74 12.71 13.90 -8.54
CA ALA A 74 14.15 13.98 -8.28
C ALA A 74 14.65 12.91 -7.30
N HIS A 75 13.77 12.30 -6.51
CA HIS A 75 14.10 11.23 -5.58
C HIS A 75 13.89 9.82 -6.15
N LEU A 76 13.46 9.69 -7.41
CA LEU A 76 13.04 8.44 -8.03
C LEU A 76 13.92 8.10 -9.23
N ASP A 77 14.08 6.80 -9.50
CA ASP A 77 14.77 6.29 -10.68
C ASP A 77 13.98 6.63 -11.95
N ARG A 78 14.56 7.51 -12.77
CA ARG A 78 13.94 7.95 -14.03
C ARG A 78 13.87 6.86 -15.09
N SER A 79 14.63 5.77 -14.94
CA SER A 79 14.55 4.61 -15.84
C SER A 79 13.35 3.70 -15.56
N ALA A 80 12.71 3.85 -14.40
CA ALA A 80 11.50 3.10 -14.07
C ALA A 80 10.32 3.53 -14.97
N PRO A 81 9.30 2.66 -15.15
CA PRO A 81 8.05 3.04 -15.80
C PRO A 81 7.48 4.35 -15.22
N SER A 82 7.02 5.25 -16.09
CA SER A 82 6.57 6.60 -15.73
C SER A 82 7.62 7.46 -14.97
N GLY A 83 8.90 7.13 -15.07
CA GLY A 83 9.96 7.77 -14.27
C GLY A 83 9.81 7.54 -12.76
N GLY A 84 9.10 6.47 -12.37
CA GLY A 84 8.82 6.12 -10.98
C GLY A 84 7.68 6.90 -10.31
N LEU A 85 7.09 7.88 -10.99
CA LEU A 85 5.95 8.65 -10.50
C LEU A 85 4.75 8.41 -11.40
N SER A 86 3.82 7.56 -10.95
CA SER A 86 2.60 7.25 -11.68
C SER A 86 1.54 8.32 -11.45
N VAL A 87 0.99 8.90 -12.52
CA VAL A 87 0.03 10.01 -12.45
C VAL A 87 -1.21 9.66 -13.27
N VAL A 88 -2.40 9.85 -12.69
CA VAL A 88 -3.69 9.67 -13.37
C VAL A 88 -4.59 10.89 -13.17
N LEU A 89 -5.45 11.18 -14.15
CA LEU A 89 -6.53 12.17 -14.03
C LEU A 89 -7.85 11.46 -13.76
N ILE A 90 -8.65 11.99 -12.84
CA ILE A 90 -9.92 11.40 -12.39
C ILE A 90 -11.01 12.48 -12.42
N PRO A 91 -11.74 12.63 -13.54
CA PRO A 91 -12.81 13.62 -13.66
C PRO A 91 -13.99 13.32 -12.74
N LEU A 92 -14.63 12.16 -12.93
CA LEU A 92 -15.82 11.73 -12.19
C LEU A 92 -15.43 10.82 -11.02
N GLY A 93 -14.51 11.29 -10.18
CA GLY A 93 -13.94 10.50 -9.09
C GLY A 93 -14.84 10.38 -7.85
N ARG A 94 -14.30 9.76 -6.80
CA ARG A 94 -15.01 9.51 -5.52
C ARG A 94 -14.48 10.33 -4.34
N SER A 95 -13.59 11.28 -4.61
CA SER A 95 -12.97 12.16 -3.61
C SER A 95 -13.99 13.06 -2.93
N LEU A 96 -13.67 13.50 -1.71
CA LEU A 96 -14.36 14.58 -1.02
C LEU A 96 -14.30 15.90 -1.79
N GLN A 97 -13.19 16.20 -2.46
CA GLN A 97 -12.98 17.47 -3.17
C GLN A 97 -13.58 17.53 -4.58
N ARG A 98 -14.18 16.43 -5.08
CA ARG A 98 -14.67 16.35 -6.47
C ARG A 98 -15.69 17.44 -6.83
N HIS A 99 -16.44 17.92 -5.83
CA HIS A 99 -17.50 18.89 -6.02
C HIS A 99 -16.99 20.33 -6.13
N ALA A 100 -15.70 20.59 -5.88
CA ALA A 100 -15.15 21.94 -5.88
C ALA A 100 -15.24 22.63 -7.25
N ALA A 101 -15.15 21.88 -8.35
CA ALA A 101 -15.41 22.38 -9.70
C ALA A 101 -16.88 22.25 -10.13
N GLY A 102 -17.64 21.35 -9.48
CA GLY A 102 -18.94 20.86 -9.95
C GLY A 102 -18.81 19.77 -11.03
N ASP A 103 -19.73 18.81 -11.04
CA ASP A 103 -19.65 17.62 -11.90
C ASP A 103 -19.64 17.96 -13.41
N ALA A 104 -20.28 19.06 -13.81
CA ALA A 104 -20.29 19.54 -15.20
C ALA A 104 -18.90 20.00 -15.70
N GLU A 105 -18.04 20.47 -14.80
CA GLU A 105 -16.69 20.97 -15.12
C GLU A 105 -15.60 19.93 -14.81
N ALA A 106 -15.99 18.69 -14.45
CA ALA A 106 -15.10 17.64 -14.01
C ALA A 106 -13.97 17.30 -15.00
N PHE A 107 -14.23 17.43 -16.32
CA PHE A 107 -13.21 17.21 -17.35
C PHE A 107 -12.29 18.41 -17.56
N ARG A 108 -12.78 19.62 -17.26
CA ARG A 108 -11.99 20.85 -17.32
C ARG A 108 -11.07 20.97 -16.11
N TYR A 109 -11.50 20.48 -14.94
CA TYR A 109 -10.74 20.52 -13.70
C TYR A 109 -10.74 19.15 -13.01
N PRO A 110 -10.15 18.11 -13.64
CA PRO A 110 -10.12 16.78 -13.05
C PRO A 110 -9.22 16.75 -11.82
N ARG A 111 -9.53 15.86 -10.87
CA ARG A 111 -8.61 15.54 -9.78
C ARG A 111 -7.39 14.83 -10.36
N VAL A 112 -6.21 15.27 -9.97
CA VAL A 112 -4.96 14.57 -10.27
C VAL A 112 -4.63 13.66 -9.10
N VAL A 113 -4.19 12.44 -9.36
CA VAL A 113 -3.57 11.56 -8.35
C VAL A 113 -2.18 11.19 -8.84
N ALA A 114 -1.19 11.36 -7.98
CA ALA A 114 0.20 10.99 -8.19
C ALA A 114 0.65 10.04 -7.07
N ALA A 115 1.34 8.95 -7.42
CA ALA A 115 1.88 7.99 -6.47
C ALA A 115 3.33 7.65 -6.81
N ALA A 116 4.20 7.64 -5.79
CA ALA A 116 5.56 7.16 -5.94
C ALA A 116 5.57 5.63 -6.04
N THR A 117 5.78 5.11 -7.24
CA THR A 117 5.76 3.67 -7.56
C THR A 117 7.14 3.11 -7.90
N GLY A 118 8.10 3.98 -8.21
CA GLY A 118 9.48 3.64 -8.57
C GLY A 118 10.43 3.56 -7.38
N GLU A 119 11.55 2.87 -7.59
CA GLU A 119 12.67 2.81 -6.64
C GLU A 119 13.43 4.14 -6.59
N PRO A 120 14.27 4.38 -5.56
CA PRO A 120 15.31 5.40 -5.62
C PRO A 120 16.27 5.18 -6.80
N PRO A 121 17.00 6.22 -7.25
CA PRO A 121 18.10 6.06 -8.19
C PRO A 121 19.09 4.97 -7.74
N ALA A 122 19.68 4.24 -8.68
CA ALA A 122 20.60 3.14 -8.38
C ALA A 122 21.90 3.62 -7.70
N ASP A 123 22.30 4.87 -7.95
CA ASP A 123 23.45 5.55 -7.36
C ASP A 123 23.09 6.37 -6.11
N ALA A 124 21.85 6.28 -5.64
CA ALA A 124 21.40 7.03 -4.47
C ALA A 124 22.23 6.63 -3.24
N LEU A 125 22.73 7.63 -2.50
CA LEU A 125 23.53 7.41 -1.32
C LEU A 125 22.73 6.71 -0.21
N PRO A 126 23.39 5.98 0.70
CA PRO A 126 22.76 5.50 1.93
C PRO A 126 21.95 6.58 2.65
N GLY A 127 20.77 6.23 3.13
CA GLY A 127 19.87 7.19 3.81
C GLY A 127 19.02 8.06 2.87
N HIS A 128 19.13 7.89 1.54
CA HIS A 128 18.23 8.55 0.58
C HIS A 128 16.75 8.24 0.90
N PRO A 129 15.82 9.21 0.73
CA PRO A 129 14.40 9.00 0.98
C PRO A 129 13.80 7.84 0.18
N TYR A 130 13.05 6.96 0.84
CA TYR A 130 12.37 5.84 0.17
C TYR A 130 10.88 6.14 0.04
N LEU A 131 10.49 6.69 -1.12
CA LEU A 131 9.11 7.16 -1.35
C LEU A 131 8.18 6.08 -1.93
N LYS A 132 8.74 5.02 -2.51
CA LYS A 132 8.00 3.93 -3.14
C LYS A 132 6.97 3.35 -2.18
N ASP A 133 5.72 3.28 -2.64
CA ASP A 133 4.56 2.76 -1.90
C ASP A 133 4.25 3.52 -0.60
N ARG A 134 4.86 4.70 -0.40
CA ARG A 134 4.83 5.46 0.85
C ARG A 134 4.37 6.91 0.69
N LEU A 135 4.27 7.42 -0.54
CA LEU A 135 3.83 8.78 -0.82
C LEU A 135 2.79 8.80 -1.93
N TYR A 136 1.63 9.38 -1.61
CA TYR A 136 0.50 9.56 -2.50
C TYR A 136 0.00 11.00 -2.35
N ILE A 137 -0.23 11.68 -3.47
CA ILE A 137 -0.70 13.05 -3.50
C ILE A 137 -1.87 13.14 -4.45
N ALA A 138 -2.94 13.80 -4.02
CA ALA A 138 -4.00 14.22 -4.90
C ALA A 138 -4.08 15.74 -4.95
N PHE A 139 -4.34 16.30 -6.12
CA PHE A 139 -4.47 17.73 -6.35
C PHE A 139 -5.81 18.03 -7.02
N HIS A 140 -6.47 19.10 -6.56
CA HIS A 140 -7.67 19.62 -7.20
C HIS A 140 -7.60 21.15 -7.29
N GLU A 141 -7.48 21.68 -8.51
CA GLU A 141 -7.25 23.12 -8.76
C GLU A 141 -8.34 23.99 -8.15
N LYS A 142 -9.62 23.67 -8.38
CA LYS A 142 -10.74 24.48 -7.85
C LYS A 142 -10.94 24.39 -6.35
N ALA A 143 -10.40 23.36 -5.71
CA ALA A 143 -10.35 23.29 -4.25
C ALA A 143 -9.15 24.09 -3.70
N ALA A 144 -8.19 24.49 -4.55
CA ALA A 144 -6.90 25.04 -4.16
C ALA A 144 -6.23 24.20 -3.07
N ALA A 145 -6.28 22.87 -3.22
CA ALA A 145 -5.89 21.94 -2.18
C ALA A 145 -5.11 20.72 -2.68
N LEU A 146 -4.22 20.22 -1.82
CA LEU A 146 -3.57 18.91 -1.95
C LEU A 146 -4.03 18.00 -0.80
N GLU A 147 -4.41 16.77 -1.12
CA GLU A 147 -4.61 15.70 -0.14
C GLU A 147 -3.38 14.78 -0.20
N VAL A 148 -2.69 14.57 0.91
CA VAL A 148 -1.45 13.81 0.95
C VAL A 148 -1.58 12.65 1.93
N ILE A 149 -1.19 11.46 1.48
CA ILE A 149 -1.05 10.27 2.33
C ILE A 149 0.41 9.88 2.30
N SER A 150 1.08 9.96 3.44
CA SER A 150 2.52 9.77 3.52
C SER A 150 2.93 8.95 4.74
N TYR A 151 3.81 7.98 4.55
CA TYR A 151 4.29 7.13 5.63
C TYR A 151 5.18 7.89 6.62
N ASN A 152 5.03 7.57 7.91
CA ASN A 152 5.87 8.06 9.01
C ASN A 152 6.54 6.84 9.66
N ASP A 153 7.85 6.68 9.42
CA ASP A 153 8.64 5.55 9.92
C ASP A 153 8.67 5.51 11.46
N GLU A 154 8.74 6.67 12.13
CA GLU A 154 8.83 6.75 13.59
C GLU A 154 7.49 6.45 14.29
N ALA A 155 6.36 6.67 13.62
CA ALA A 155 5.03 6.35 14.15
C ALA A 155 4.45 5.03 13.60
N ALA A 156 5.19 4.31 12.74
CA ALA A 156 4.75 3.07 12.08
C ALA A 156 3.41 3.18 11.31
N ARG A 157 3.01 4.38 10.85
CA ARG A 157 1.69 4.61 10.25
C ARG A 157 1.72 5.57 9.08
N PHE A 158 0.69 5.53 8.24
CA PHE A 158 0.43 6.59 7.28
C PHE A 158 -0.24 7.78 7.97
N GLU A 159 0.25 8.97 7.64
CA GLU A 159 -0.32 10.24 8.02
C GLU A 159 -1.15 10.80 6.88
N PHE A 160 -2.23 11.48 7.25
CA PHE A 160 -3.13 12.17 6.32
C PHE A 160 -2.92 13.67 6.50
N GLN A 161 -2.56 14.36 5.43
CA GLN A 161 -2.27 15.79 5.45
C GLN A 161 -3.11 16.49 4.38
N LEU A 162 -3.48 17.74 4.67
CA LEU A 162 -4.15 18.63 3.75
C LEU A 162 -3.28 19.87 3.58
N VAL A 163 -3.00 20.21 2.32
CA VAL A 163 -2.40 21.50 1.96
C VAL A 163 -3.50 22.39 1.44
N ARG A 164 -3.81 23.49 2.12
CA ARG A 164 -4.79 24.49 1.69
C ARG A 164 -4.10 25.66 1.02
N ASN A 165 -4.90 26.52 0.38
CA ASN A 165 -4.42 27.74 -0.27
C ASN A 165 -3.33 27.46 -1.33
N TYR A 166 -3.36 26.28 -1.93
CA TYR A 166 -2.43 25.84 -2.96
C TYR A 166 -2.86 26.39 -4.34
N ARG A 167 -2.64 27.70 -4.53
CA ARG A 167 -2.98 28.44 -5.76
C ARG A 167 -2.03 29.64 -5.95
N ALA A 168 -2.03 30.20 -7.16
CA ALA A 168 -1.22 31.38 -7.47
C ALA A 168 -1.58 32.56 -6.55
N GLY A 169 -0.55 33.27 -6.06
CA GLY A 169 -0.72 34.44 -5.20
C GLY A 169 -1.12 34.13 -3.75
N ALA A 170 -1.18 32.86 -3.34
CA ALA A 170 -1.47 32.46 -1.97
C ALA A 170 -0.30 31.69 -1.35
N THR A 171 -0.23 31.68 -0.02
CA THR A 171 0.74 30.85 0.73
C THR A 171 0.10 29.52 1.06
N ALA A 172 0.77 28.43 0.67
CA ALA A 172 0.28 27.08 0.96
C ALA A 172 0.35 26.79 2.47
N GLU A 173 -0.75 26.31 3.04
CA GLU A 173 -0.84 25.95 4.46
C GLU A 173 -0.87 24.43 4.60
N VAL A 174 0.14 23.86 5.25
CA VAL A 174 0.25 22.42 5.48
C VAL A 174 -0.21 22.08 6.89
N GLY A 175 -1.09 21.09 7.02
CA GLY A 175 -1.38 20.49 8.33
C GLY A 175 -1.90 19.06 8.21
N TYR A 176 -2.01 18.40 9.36
CA TYR A 176 -2.58 17.06 9.48
C TYR A 176 -4.10 17.13 9.49
N ALA A 177 -4.73 16.26 8.71
CA ALA A 177 -6.18 16.16 8.62
C ALA A 177 -6.73 15.36 9.81
N ASN A 178 -8.01 15.57 10.13
CA ASN A 178 -8.71 14.76 11.11
C ASN A 178 -8.75 13.30 10.71
N ARG A 179 -8.12 12.49 11.54
CA ARG A 179 -7.86 11.09 11.27
C ARG A 179 -9.15 10.30 11.31
N SER A 180 -10.09 10.64 12.18
CA SER A 180 -11.42 10.01 12.24
C SER A 180 -12.16 10.19 10.91
N LEU A 181 -12.12 11.39 10.34
CA LEU A 181 -12.67 11.68 9.02
C LEU A 181 -11.96 10.85 7.93
N CYS A 182 -10.63 10.84 7.90
CA CYS A 182 -9.88 10.10 6.90
C CYS A 182 -10.15 8.58 6.95
N LEU A 183 -10.20 7.99 8.14
CA LEU A 183 -10.40 6.55 8.32
C LEU A 183 -11.82 6.07 8.00
N SER A 184 -12.81 6.97 7.91
CA SER A 184 -14.15 6.63 7.41
C SER A 184 -14.11 6.06 5.98
N CYS A 185 -13.22 6.61 5.14
CA CYS A 185 -12.91 6.09 3.82
C CYS A 185 -11.73 5.11 3.88
N HIS A 186 -10.61 5.53 4.48
CA HIS A 186 -9.35 4.79 4.56
C HIS A 186 -9.36 3.78 5.72
N GLN A 187 -10.29 2.83 5.69
CA GLN A 187 -10.53 1.84 6.76
C GLN A 187 -9.30 0.99 7.11
N ASN A 188 -8.32 0.93 6.21
CA ASN A 188 -7.03 0.27 6.39
C ASN A 188 -5.93 1.17 7.00
N ALA A 189 -6.25 2.42 7.36
CA ALA A 189 -5.30 3.43 7.84
C ALA A 189 -4.09 3.65 6.92
N ALA A 190 -4.30 3.48 5.62
CA ALA A 190 -3.33 3.61 4.54
C ALA A 190 -4.05 4.05 3.25
N PRO A 191 -3.36 4.26 2.11
CA PRO A 191 -4.01 4.62 0.85
C PRO A 191 -5.07 3.58 0.42
N ILE A 192 -6.11 4.05 -0.27
CA ILE A 192 -7.14 3.22 -0.90
C ILE A 192 -7.39 3.71 -2.32
N PHE A 193 -7.62 2.79 -3.25
CA PHE A 193 -7.99 3.13 -4.63
C PHE A 193 -8.87 2.06 -5.25
N SER A 194 -9.42 2.36 -6.43
CA SER A 194 -10.17 1.36 -7.18
C SER A 194 -9.26 0.19 -7.56
N ARG A 195 -9.80 -1.04 -7.48
CA ARG A 195 -9.16 -2.20 -8.12
C ARG A 195 -9.04 -2.00 -9.64
N GLN A 196 -8.13 -2.76 -10.26
CA GLN A 196 -7.97 -2.87 -11.71
C GLN A 196 -9.33 -3.08 -12.42
N SER A 197 -9.59 -2.45 -13.57
CA SER A 197 -8.75 -1.55 -14.40
C SER A 197 -8.73 -0.07 -13.99
N TRP A 198 -9.54 0.30 -12.99
CA TRP A 198 -9.75 1.69 -12.57
C TRP A 198 -10.27 2.61 -13.69
N ASP A 199 -11.48 2.31 -14.16
CA ASP A 199 -12.12 2.93 -15.32
C ASP A 199 -12.60 4.38 -15.11
N GLU A 200 -12.38 4.95 -13.93
CA GLU A 200 -12.61 6.36 -13.64
C GLU A 200 -11.41 7.26 -14.00
N THR A 201 -10.31 6.67 -14.47
CA THR A 201 -9.06 7.38 -14.75
C THR A 201 -8.88 7.72 -16.22
N SER A 202 -7.89 8.56 -16.52
CA SER A 202 -7.37 8.83 -17.86
C SER A 202 -6.86 7.61 -18.64
N ALA A 203 -6.75 6.43 -18.01
CA ALA A 203 -6.46 5.18 -18.71
C ALA A 203 -7.66 4.63 -19.48
N ASN A 204 -8.88 5.03 -19.10
CA ASN A 204 -10.09 4.66 -19.84
C ASN A 204 -10.16 5.47 -21.15
N PRO A 205 -10.33 4.83 -22.33
CA PRO A 205 -10.36 5.52 -23.61
C PRO A 205 -11.43 6.62 -23.73
N ASP A 206 -12.63 6.40 -23.17
CA ASP A 206 -13.72 7.38 -23.22
C ASP A 206 -13.39 8.61 -22.36
N ILE A 207 -12.79 8.39 -21.19
CA ILE A 207 -12.30 9.48 -20.33
C ILE A 207 -11.17 10.23 -21.01
N ALA A 208 -10.21 9.52 -21.60
CA ALA A 208 -9.07 10.11 -22.29
C ALA A 208 -9.50 10.98 -23.48
N ALA A 209 -10.49 10.52 -24.26
CA ALA A 209 -11.05 11.27 -25.38
C ALA A 209 -11.73 12.57 -24.91
N ARG A 210 -12.51 12.51 -23.82
CA ARG A 210 -13.17 13.69 -23.24
C ARG A 210 -12.19 14.69 -22.63
N LEU A 211 -11.16 14.21 -21.94
CA LEU A 211 -10.05 15.05 -21.47
C LEU A 211 -9.32 15.72 -22.63
N ALA A 212 -9.05 14.97 -23.71
CA ALA A 212 -8.40 15.49 -24.90
C ALA A 212 -9.21 16.61 -25.57
N ALA A 213 -10.53 16.47 -25.62
CA ALA A 213 -11.43 17.46 -26.21
C ALA A 213 -11.43 18.82 -25.49
N THR A 214 -10.92 18.89 -24.25
CA THR A 214 -10.77 20.17 -23.54
C THR A 214 -9.60 21.03 -24.05
N GLY A 215 -8.63 20.43 -24.76
CA GLY A 215 -7.42 21.10 -25.22
C GLY A 215 -6.42 21.47 -24.12
N GLN A 216 -6.60 21.02 -22.88
CA GLN A 216 -5.72 21.38 -21.76
C GLN A 216 -4.45 20.55 -21.70
N SER A 217 -3.37 21.17 -21.19
CA SER A 217 -2.10 20.51 -20.89
C SER A 217 -2.04 19.86 -19.51
N TYR A 218 -3.05 20.10 -18.65
CA TYR A 218 -3.15 19.59 -17.28
C TYR A 218 -1.82 19.71 -16.51
N TYR A 219 -1.36 20.96 -16.33
CA TYR A 219 -0.14 21.31 -15.61
C TYR A 219 1.15 20.72 -16.20
N GLY A 220 1.13 20.32 -17.48
CA GLY A 220 2.28 19.71 -18.17
C GLY A 220 2.53 18.26 -17.79
N LEU A 221 1.55 17.58 -17.18
CA LEU A 221 1.66 16.20 -16.72
C LEU A 221 1.54 15.22 -17.90
N GLN A 222 2.26 14.09 -17.81
CA GLN A 222 2.11 12.96 -18.72
C GLN A 222 0.90 12.12 -18.31
N TRP A 223 -0.29 12.53 -18.73
CA TRP A 223 -1.57 11.90 -18.32
C TRP A 223 -2.14 10.90 -19.34
N ARG A 224 -1.55 10.81 -20.54
CA ARG A 224 -1.95 9.85 -21.57
C ARG A 224 -1.16 8.56 -21.39
N HIS A 225 -1.82 7.53 -20.89
CA HIS A 225 -1.21 6.24 -20.59
C HIS A 225 -2.25 5.11 -20.69
N GLY A 226 -1.79 3.87 -20.70
CA GLY A 226 -2.66 2.69 -20.62
C GLY A 226 -3.06 2.36 -19.20
N VAL A 227 -3.62 1.16 -19.03
CA VAL A 227 -4.00 0.57 -17.73
C VAL A 227 -2.79 0.23 -16.85
N ASP A 228 -1.59 0.18 -17.42
CA ASP A 228 -0.34 -0.11 -16.72
C ASP A 228 -0.03 0.90 -15.60
N VAL A 229 -0.39 2.18 -15.79
CA VAL A 229 -0.18 3.23 -14.78
C VAL A 229 -1.12 3.10 -13.58
N PRO A 230 -2.46 3.03 -13.72
CA PRO A 230 -3.33 2.76 -12.58
C PRO A 230 -3.05 1.39 -11.94
N ASP A 231 -2.65 0.37 -12.70
CA ASP A 231 -2.23 -0.92 -12.16
C ASP A 231 -0.98 -0.82 -11.29
N ALA A 232 -0.02 0.03 -11.66
CA ALA A 232 1.16 0.32 -10.84
C ALA A 232 0.77 1.00 -9.51
N ILE A 233 -0.21 1.91 -9.55
CA ILE A 233 -0.74 2.57 -8.34
C ILE A 233 -1.45 1.54 -7.44
N ASP A 234 -2.38 0.74 -7.98
CA ASP A 234 -3.09 -0.32 -7.23
C ASP A 234 -2.10 -1.34 -6.63
N GLY A 235 -1.09 -1.74 -7.40
CA GLY A 235 0.01 -2.59 -6.92
C GLY A 235 0.77 -1.97 -5.75
N GLY A 236 1.08 -0.67 -5.82
CA GLY A 236 1.73 0.05 -4.72
C GLY A 236 0.85 0.15 -3.49
N VAL A 237 -0.45 0.33 -3.66
CA VAL A 237 -1.44 0.45 -2.58
C VAL A 237 -1.61 -0.85 -1.82
N ARG A 238 -1.61 -2.00 -2.52
CA ARG A 238 -1.57 -3.31 -1.87
C ARG A 238 -0.31 -3.51 -1.03
N ARG A 239 0.86 -3.05 -1.51
CA ARG A 239 2.12 -3.12 -0.74
C ARG A 239 2.11 -2.15 0.45
N ALA A 240 1.64 -0.93 0.26
CA ALA A 240 1.46 0.08 1.31
C ALA A 240 0.61 -0.46 2.47
N ASN A 241 -0.50 -1.14 2.14
CA ASN A 241 -1.40 -1.77 3.11
C ASN A 241 -0.70 -2.77 4.04
N LEU A 242 0.27 -3.52 3.52
CA LEU A 242 1.01 -4.52 4.29
C LEU A 242 2.07 -3.92 5.23
N LEU A 243 2.46 -2.65 5.06
CA LEU A 243 3.46 -2.01 5.93
C LEU A 243 2.97 -1.91 7.38
N ALA A 244 1.69 -1.57 7.59
CA ALA A 244 1.10 -1.51 8.93
C ALA A 244 1.02 -2.90 9.57
N THR A 245 0.63 -3.92 8.80
CA THR A 245 0.62 -5.33 9.25
C THR A 245 2.01 -5.79 9.66
N ALA A 246 3.04 -5.47 8.86
CA ALA A 246 4.43 -5.78 9.15
C ALA A 246 4.91 -5.09 10.44
N GLN A 247 4.62 -3.80 10.63
CA GLN A 247 4.99 -3.10 11.87
C GLN A 247 4.30 -3.69 13.10
N ARG A 248 3.01 -4.04 12.99
CA ARG A 248 2.28 -4.67 14.10
C ARG A 248 2.93 -5.98 14.55
N LEU A 249 3.36 -6.80 13.59
CA LEU A 249 4.08 -8.06 13.86
C LEU A 249 5.53 -7.82 14.31
N TRP A 250 6.21 -6.80 13.79
CA TRP A 250 7.54 -6.41 14.25
C TRP A 250 7.54 -6.00 15.73
N GLN A 251 6.60 -5.13 16.11
CA GLN A 251 6.52 -4.56 17.45
C GLN A 251 6.06 -5.60 18.47
N HIS A 252 5.07 -6.42 18.13
CA HIS A 252 4.40 -7.29 19.12
C HIS A 252 4.54 -8.79 18.84
N GLY A 253 4.94 -9.18 17.62
CA GLY A 253 5.04 -10.58 17.22
C GLY A 253 6.25 -11.29 17.80
N CYS A 254 7.35 -10.60 18.10
CA CYS A 254 8.52 -11.20 18.75
C CYS A 254 8.48 -11.13 20.28
N ALA A 255 7.32 -10.91 20.90
CA ALA A 255 7.23 -10.78 22.35
C ALA A 255 7.66 -12.07 23.06
N ALA A 256 8.77 -12.01 23.80
CA ALA A 256 9.33 -13.14 24.54
C ALA A 256 9.42 -12.85 26.05
N ALA A 257 9.81 -13.85 26.83
CA ALA A 257 9.92 -13.75 28.29
C ALA A 257 10.97 -12.71 28.74
N THR A 258 12.02 -12.52 27.93
CA THR A 258 13.07 -11.51 28.18
C THR A 258 13.15 -10.51 27.04
N ARG A 259 13.62 -9.29 27.34
CA ARG A 259 13.92 -8.27 26.33
C ARG A 259 14.95 -8.77 25.33
N ASP A 260 15.98 -9.47 25.81
CA ASP A 260 17.05 -10.00 24.97
C ASP A 260 16.55 -11.03 23.94
N ASP A 261 15.65 -11.92 24.34
CA ASP A 261 15.04 -12.89 23.42
C ASP A 261 14.15 -12.20 22.38
N THR A 262 13.45 -11.13 22.78
CA THR A 262 12.66 -10.29 21.86
C THR A 262 13.56 -9.65 20.81
N VAL A 263 14.70 -9.06 21.23
CA VAL A 263 15.69 -8.47 20.33
C VAL A 263 16.28 -9.53 19.39
N ARG A 264 16.64 -10.72 19.89
CA ARG A 264 17.14 -11.82 19.07
C ARG A 264 16.13 -12.29 18.03
N CYS A 265 14.85 -12.36 18.37
CA CYS A 265 13.78 -12.71 17.42
C CYS A 265 13.65 -11.66 16.31
N ARG A 266 13.68 -10.37 16.63
CA ARG A 266 13.67 -9.29 15.63
C ARG A 266 14.91 -9.29 14.76
N ALA A 267 16.08 -9.57 15.32
CA ALA A 267 17.32 -9.75 14.57
C ALA A 267 17.20 -10.91 13.56
N ALA A 268 16.64 -12.04 13.99
CA ALA A 268 16.40 -13.18 13.10
C ALA A 268 15.39 -12.84 12.00
N ALA A 269 14.32 -12.10 12.29
CA ALA A 269 13.37 -11.61 11.29
C ALA A 269 14.06 -10.70 10.25
N LEU A 270 14.90 -9.77 10.71
CA LEU A 270 15.67 -8.87 9.86
C LEU A 270 16.64 -9.62 8.95
N LYS A 271 17.38 -10.61 9.49
CA LYS A 271 18.25 -11.50 8.69
C LYS A 271 17.47 -12.14 7.55
N GLN A 272 16.33 -12.75 7.86
CA GLN A 272 15.52 -13.42 6.83
C GLN A 272 14.95 -12.43 5.80
N ALA A 273 14.56 -11.23 6.22
CA ALA A 273 14.05 -10.20 5.30
C ALA A 273 15.12 -9.73 4.31
N LEU A 274 16.34 -9.46 4.77
CA LEU A 274 17.44 -9.03 3.90
C LEU A 274 17.94 -10.18 3.01
N ARG A 275 18.06 -11.40 3.56
CA ARG A 275 18.41 -12.61 2.79
C ARG A 275 17.38 -12.91 1.70
N TYR A 276 16.08 -12.73 1.99
CA TYR A 276 15.01 -12.88 1.00
C TYR A 276 15.21 -11.93 -0.20
N ARG A 277 15.58 -10.66 0.06
CA ARG A 277 15.84 -9.69 -1.01
C ARG A 277 17.13 -10.00 -1.78
N LEU A 278 18.21 -10.36 -1.09
CA LEU A 278 19.49 -10.73 -1.68
C LEU A 278 19.45 -12.07 -2.45
N GLY A 279 18.51 -12.96 -2.11
CA GLY A 279 18.28 -14.23 -2.80
C GLY A 279 17.37 -14.15 -4.02
N GLY A 280 16.98 -12.94 -4.46
CA GLY A 280 16.08 -12.73 -5.59
C GLY A 280 14.65 -13.14 -5.31
N GLU A 281 14.17 -12.92 -4.08
CA GLU A 281 12.79 -13.15 -3.63
C GLU A 281 12.34 -14.62 -3.69
N LEU A 282 13.30 -15.55 -3.72
CA LEU A 282 13.04 -16.97 -3.61
C LEU A 282 12.60 -17.32 -2.17
N PRO A 283 11.59 -18.19 -1.99
CA PRO A 283 11.21 -18.65 -0.66
C PRO A 283 12.39 -19.34 0.04
N ALA A 284 12.88 -18.77 1.14
CA ALA A 284 13.89 -19.41 1.98
C ALA A 284 13.33 -20.71 2.60
N VAL A 285 14.18 -21.72 2.82
CA VAL A 285 13.89 -22.74 3.85
C VAL A 285 14.39 -22.16 5.16
N PHE A 286 13.55 -22.19 6.19
CA PHE A 286 14.01 -21.88 7.54
C PHE A 286 14.80 -23.08 8.06
N ALA A 287 16.10 -22.89 8.25
CA ALA A 287 16.96 -23.85 8.92
C ALA A 287 16.56 -23.97 10.40
N ALA A 288 17.08 -24.98 11.10
CA ALA A 288 16.73 -25.25 12.50
C ALA A 288 16.98 -24.04 13.43
N GLU A 289 18.01 -23.25 13.12
CA GLU A 289 18.37 -22.03 13.84
C GLU A 289 17.31 -20.95 13.65
N THR A 290 16.81 -20.79 12.42
CA THR A 290 15.72 -19.84 12.11
C THR A 290 14.42 -20.28 12.76
N GLU A 291 14.16 -21.60 12.79
CA GLU A 291 13.00 -22.16 13.45
C GLU A 291 13.00 -21.86 14.95
N HIS A 292 14.16 -21.94 15.60
CA HIS A 292 14.32 -21.65 17.01
C HIS A 292 14.31 -20.13 17.31
N ALA A 293 15.05 -19.34 16.54
CA ALA A 293 15.25 -17.92 16.81
C ALA A 293 14.08 -17.04 16.34
N LEU A 294 13.32 -17.46 15.32
CA LEU A 294 12.23 -16.67 14.73
C LEU A 294 10.89 -17.41 14.74
N THR A 295 10.78 -18.58 14.10
CA THR A 295 9.47 -19.19 13.84
C THR A 295 8.71 -19.50 15.13
N ARG A 296 9.34 -20.24 16.06
CA ARG A 296 8.72 -20.63 17.33
C ARG A 296 8.30 -19.43 18.20
N PRO A 297 9.19 -18.47 18.52
CA PRO A 297 8.80 -17.32 19.36
C PRO A 297 7.73 -16.46 18.68
N LEU A 298 7.83 -16.24 17.36
CA LEU A 298 6.85 -15.46 16.62
C LEU A 298 5.46 -16.09 16.64
N LEU A 299 5.35 -17.40 16.33
CA LEU A 299 4.07 -18.09 16.32
C LEU A 299 3.44 -18.18 17.71
N ALA A 300 4.25 -18.38 18.76
CA ALA A 300 3.75 -18.41 20.14
C ALA A 300 3.11 -17.07 20.54
N ALA A 301 3.83 -15.95 20.36
CA ALA A 301 3.32 -14.63 20.68
C ALA A 301 2.16 -14.20 19.77
N TRP A 302 2.18 -14.62 18.50
CA TRP A 302 1.07 -14.37 17.58
C TRP A 302 -0.21 -15.05 18.06
N HIS A 303 -0.15 -16.34 18.42
CA HIS A 303 -1.30 -17.09 18.90
C HIS A 303 -1.87 -16.52 20.20
N GLU A 304 -1.00 -16.07 21.11
CA GLU A 304 -1.41 -15.44 22.36
C GLU A 304 -2.11 -14.09 22.14
N ARG A 305 -1.54 -13.23 21.28
CA ARG A 305 -2.03 -11.85 21.08
C ARG A 305 -3.22 -11.76 20.13
N TRP A 306 -3.25 -12.62 19.12
CA TRP A 306 -4.26 -12.63 18.07
C TRP A 306 -4.80 -14.05 17.88
N PRO A 307 -5.57 -14.60 18.84
CA PRO A 307 -6.06 -15.98 18.78
C PRO A 307 -7.00 -16.26 17.59
N ALA A 308 -7.68 -15.22 17.09
CA ALA A 308 -8.52 -15.27 15.89
C ALA A 308 -7.74 -14.99 14.58
N GLY A 309 -6.42 -14.79 14.67
CA GLY A 309 -5.58 -14.30 13.59
C GLY A 309 -5.59 -12.78 13.42
N LEU A 310 -4.70 -12.29 12.56
CA LEU A 310 -4.54 -10.87 12.25
C LEU A 310 -5.26 -10.57 10.92
N PRO A 311 -6.36 -9.79 10.92
CA PRO A 311 -7.04 -9.42 9.68
C PRO A 311 -6.18 -8.45 8.86
N VAL A 312 -6.04 -8.72 7.57
CA VAL A 312 -5.40 -7.81 6.61
C VAL A 312 -6.52 -6.96 5.98
N PRO A 313 -6.59 -5.64 6.26
CA PRO A 313 -7.65 -4.78 5.72
C PRO A 313 -7.66 -4.75 4.19
N ASP A 314 -8.82 -4.49 3.59
CA ASP A 314 -8.95 -4.32 2.14
C ASP A 314 -8.71 -2.86 1.73
N PRO A 315 -7.61 -2.56 1.00
CA PRO A 315 -7.32 -1.23 0.51
C PRO A 315 -8.06 -0.91 -0.79
N GLN A 316 -8.82 -1.85 -1.36
CA GLN A 316 -9.43 -1.69 -2.67
C GLN A 316 -10.88 -1.22 -2.58
N VAL A 317 -11.26 -0.38 -3.54
CA VAL A 317 -12.65 0.01 -3.78
C VAL A 317 -13.12 -0.67 -5.08
N PRO A 318 -14.39 -1.12 -5.21
CA PRO A 318 -14.86 -1.74 -6.44
C PRO A 318 -14.70 -0.81 -7.65
N ASN A 319 -14.27 -1.37 -8.79
CA ASN A 319 -14.15 -0.62 -10.05
C ASN A 319 -15.51 -0.14 -10.54
N ARG A 320 -15.58 1.13 -10.95
CA ARG A 320 -16.77 1.79 -11.47
C ARG A 320 -16.48 2.25 -12.88
N LEU A 321 -17.40 1.98 -13.80
CA LEU A 321 -17.33 2.39 -15.19
C LEU A 321 -18.34 3.53 -15.41
N PRO A 322 -17.93 4.81 -15.38
CA PRO A 322 -18.87 5.94 -15.38
C PRO A 322 -19.72 6.04 -16.65
N PHE A 323 -19.21 5.52 -17.76
CA PHE A 323 -19.82 5.60 -19.09
C PHE A 323 -20.33 4.23 -19.60
N ALA A 324 -20.57 3.28 -18.70
CA ALA A 324 -21.08 1.96 -19.07
C ALA A 324 -22.36 2.08 -19.92
N GLY A 325 -22.37 1.44 -21.09
CA GLY A 325 -23.53 1.43 -22.00
C GLY A 325 -23.63 2.62 -22.96
N ILE A 326 -22.61 3.48 -23.04
CA ILE A 326 -22.48 4.54 -24.06
C ILE A 326 -21.50 4.06 -25.12
N ALA A 327 -21.86 4.10 -26.41
CA ALA A 327 -20.93 3.68 -27.45
C ALA A 327 -19.78 4.69 -27.61
N PRO A 328 -18.54 4.23 -27.87
CA PRO A 328 -17.42 5.11 -28.17
C PRO A 328 -17.76 6.03 -29.35
N GLY A 329 -17.55 7.35 -29.19
CA GLY A 329 -17.80 8.35 -30.24
C GLY A 329 -19.20 8.97 -30.23
N GLU A 330 -20.08 8.62 -29.29
CA GLU A 330 -21.34 9.33 -29.06
C GLU A 330 -21.12 10.77 -28.54
N ARG A 331 -22.17 11.60 -28.62
CA ARG A 331 -22.13 13.02 -28.23
C ARG A 331 -21.62 13.22 -26.80
N ALA A 332 -21.07 14.40 -26.53
CA ALA A 332 -20.79 14.78 -25.15
C ALA A 332 -22.08 14.74 -24.31
N PRO A 333 -22.05 14.10 -23.13
CA PRO A 333 -23.18 14.13 -22.23
C PRO A 333 -23.45 15.57 -21.85
N ASP A 334 -24.72 15.94 -21.78
CA ASP A 334 -25.13 17.22 -21.24
C ASP A 334 -24.86 17.27 -19.73
N LYS A 335 -25.17 18.43 -19.12
CA LYS A 335 -24.93 18.64 -17.69
C LYS A 335 -25.71 17.67 -16.81
N ASP A 336 -26.96 17.36 -17.18
CA ASP A 336 -27.84 16.50 -16.39
C ASP A 336 -27.42 15.03 -16.49
N GLU A 337 -26.93 14.61 -17.66
CA GLU A 337 -26.27 13.32 -17.87
C GLU A 337 -25.01 13.18 -17.02
N LEU A 338 -24.16 14.21 -16.97
CA LEU A 338 -22.95 14.20 -16.14
C LEU A 338 -23.27 14.08 -14.64
N TYR A 339 -24.29 14.78 -14.14
CA TYR A 339 -24.72 14.62 -12.75
C TYR A 339 -25.15 13.18 -12.43
N ARG A 340 -25.81 12.49 -13.36
CA ARG A 340 -26.17 11.07 -13.19
C ARG A 340 -24.94 10.17 -13.21
N TYR A 341 -24.00 10.39 -14.13
CA TYR A 341 -22.75 9.61 -14.20
C TYR A 341 -21.81 9.88 -13.03
N ALA A 342 -21.92 11.04 -12.37
CA ALA A 342 -21.19 11.37 -11.16
C ALA A 342 -21.81 10.73 -9.89
N ASP A 343 -23.02 10.16 -9.98
CA ASP A 343 -23.68 9.55 -8.84
C ASP A 343 -22.98 8.24 -8.42
N ILE A 344 -22.56 8.16 -7.15
CA ILE A 344 -21.82 7.02 -6.61
C ILE A 344 -22.76 6.15 -5.77
N GLY A 345 -23.23 5.04 -6.32
CA GLY A 345 -24.05 4.07 -5.58
C GLY A 345 -23.31 3.46 -4.38
N SER A 346 -24.07 2.96 -3.41
CA SER A 346 -23.55 2.35 -2.16
C SER A 346 -22.42 1.34 -2.38
N ALA A 347 -22.55 0.47 -3.40
CA ALA A 347 -21.56 -0.57 -3.72
C ALA A 347 -20.20 -0.01 -4.19
N PHE A 348 -20.18 1.24 -4.69
CA PHE A 348 -18.97 1.91 -5.18
C PHE A 348 -18.50 3.04 -4.23
N ASP A 349 -19.25 3.35 -3.18
CA ASP A 349 -18.95 4.41 -2.23
C ASP A 349 -17.77 4.00 -1.32
N PRO A 350 -16.66 4.77 -1.25
CA PRO A 350 -15.53 4.45 -0.38
C PRO A 350 -15.88 4.34 1.10
N LEU A 351 -17.02 4.89 1.52
CA LEU A 351 -17.55 4.79 2.88
C LEU A 351 -18.21 3.44 3.19
N ALA A 352 -18.50 2.62 2.18
CA ALA A 352 -19.05 1.29 2.39
C ALA A 352 -18.04 0.43 3.17
N LEU A 353 -18.52 -0.31 4.17
CA LEU A 353 -17.69 -1.18 4.99
C LEU A 353 -17.11 -2.31 4.12
N ARG A 354 -15.80 -2.54 4.23
CA ARG A 354 -15.10 -3.60 3.51
C ARG A 354 -14.71 -4.72 4.46
N ALA A 355 -14.91 -5.96 4.01
CA ALA A 355 -14.36 -7.11 4.73
C ALA A 355 -12.82 -7.13 4.57
N PRO A 356 -12.08 -7.71 5.53
CA PRO A 356 -10.65 -7.98 5.35
C PRO A 356 -10.41 -8.83 4.09
N LEU A 357 -9.28 -8.62 3.41
CA LEU A 357 -8.87 -9.44 2.25
C LEU A 357 -8.65 -10.91 2.66
N GLU A 358 -8.00 -11.08 3.79
CA GLU A 358 -7.74 -12.37 4.41
C GLU A 358 -7.43 -12.16 5.90
N THR A 359 -7.36 -13.27 6.64
CA THR A 359 -6.88 -13.29 8.02
C THR A 359 -5.67 -14.20 8.10
N TRP A 360 -4.52 -13.63 8.51
CA TRP A 360 -3.29 -14.39 8.75
C TRP A 360 -3.39 -15.08 10.11
N GLN A 361 -3.31 -16.41 10.11
CA GLN A 361 -3.69 -17.22 11.27
C GLN A 361 -2.59 -17.29 12.34
N GLY A 362 -1.33 -17.09 11.96
CA GLY A 362 -0.18 -17.18 12.85
C GLY A 362 0.03 -18.60 13.37
N ARG A 363 -0.19 -19.63 12.53
CA ARG A 363 -0.16 -21.05 12.96
C ARG A 363 0.97 -21.87 12.36
N ASP A 364 1.58 -21.41 11.29
CA ASP A 364 2.58 -22.19 10.56
C ASP A 364 3.67 -21.30 9.93
N ALA A 365 4.69 -21.96 9.37
CA ALA A 365 5.81 -21.28 8.73
C ALA A 365 5.42 -20.47 7.48
N ARG A 366 4.24 -20.66 6.87
CA ARG A 366 3.76 -19.84 5.75
C ARG A 366 3.45 -18.43 6.22
N ASP A 367 2.81 -18.27 7.38
CA ASP A 367 2.53 -16.95 7.93
C ASP A 367 3.81 -16.22 8.35
N VAL A 368 4.80 -16.95 8.88
CA VAL A 368 6.14 -16.38 9.15
C VAL A 368 6.83 -15.93 7.86
N ARG A 369 6.75 -16.69 6.77
CA ARG A 369 7.27 -16.27 5.46
C ARG A 369 6.58 -15.02 4.94
N ARG A 370 5.25 -14.92 5.08
CA ARG A 370 4.48 -13.72 4.69
C ARG A 370 4.91 -12.49 5.48
N PHE A 371 5.14 -12.65 6.79
CA PHE A 371 5.69 -11.59 7.62
C PHE A 371 7.08 -11.16 7.15
N VAL A 372 8.00 -12.10 6.91
CA VAL A 372 9.36 -11.81 6.39
C VAL A 372 9.31 -11.07 5.05
N GLN A 373 8.42 -11.48 4.14
CA GLN A 373 8.20 -10.81 2.87
C GLN A 373 7.70 -9.38 3.06
N ALA A 374 6.71 -9.16 3.93
CA ALA A 374 6.21 -7.83 4.21
C ALA A 374 7.27 -6.94 4.90
N LEU A 375 8.04 -7.49 5.83
CA LEU A 375 9.15 -6.81 6.49
C LEU A 375 10.24 -6.41 5.49
N SER A 376 10.48 -7.23 4.46
CA SER A 376 11.46 -6.94 3.43
C SER A 376 11.14 -5.69 2.60
N MET A 377 9.86 -5.26 2.56
CA MET A 377 9.42 -4.06 1.82
C MET A 377 9.92 -2.74 2.46
N PHE A 378 10.54 -2.79 3.64
CA PHE A 378 11.17 -1.63 4.29
C PHE A 378 12.52 -1.25 3.68
N PHE A 379 13.09 -2.11 2.85
CA PHE A 379 14.37 -1.86 2.19
C PHE A 379 14.15 -1.60 0.70
N SER A 380 14.79 -0.59 0.14
CA SER A 380 14.72 -0.32 -1.31
C SER A 380 15.59 -1.30 -2.09
N ARG A 381 15.39 -1.38 -3.40
CA ARG A 381 16.31 -2.14 -4.27
C ARG A 381 17.73 -1.57 -4.20
N THR A 382 17.87 -0.26 -4.12
CA THR A 382 19.17 0.41 -4.00
C THR A 382 19.91 -0.01 -2.73
N ASP A 383 19.22 -0.14 -1.58
CA ASP A 383 19.84 -0.65 -0.34
C ASP A 383 20.41 -2.05 -0.52
N VAL A 384 19.61 -2.92 -1.13
CA VAL A 384 19.98 -4.33 -1.36
C VAL A 384 21.18 -4.42 -2.28
N LEU A 385 21.23 -3.61 -3.35
CA LEU A 385 22.37 -3.55 -4.27
C LEU A 385 23.64 -3.00 -3.61
N GLN A 386 23.51 -2.06 -2.68
CA GLN A 386 24.65 -1.55 -1.91
C GLN A 386 25.23 -2.61 -0.98
N ILE A 387 24.36 -3.30 -0.22
CA ILE A 387 24.78 -4.45 0.60
C ILE A 387 25.47 -5.48 -0.27
N GLU A 388 24.85 -5.85 -1.39
CA GLU A 388 25.36 -6.86 -2.31
C GLU A 388 26.72 -6.48 -2.92
N GLY A 389 26.88 -5.25 -3.40
CA GLY A 389 28.15 -4.75 -3.92
C GLY A 389 29.26 -4.81 -2.88
N ARG A 390 28.93 -4.52 -1.61
CA ARG A 390 29.90 -4.62 -0.52
C ARG A 390 30.27 -6.05 -0.20
N LEU A 391 29.30 -6.95 -0.05
CA LEU A 391 29.55 -8.38 0.17
C LEU A 391 30.36 -9.01 -0.97
N ALA A 392 30.12 -8.54 -2.21
CA ALA A 392 30.82 -9.01 -3.39
C ALA A 392 32.32 -8.67 -3.41
N SER A 393 32.70 -7.54 -2.79
CA SER A 393 34.08 -7.06 -2.69
C SER A 393 34.93 -7.77 -1.63
N SER A 394 34.33 -8.64 -0.82
CA SER A 394 35.06 -9.39 0.20
C SER A 394 35.78 -10.59 -0.43
N GLU A 395 37.10 -10.64 -0.25
CA GLU A 395 37.99 -11.61 -0.90
C GLU A 395 38.24 -12.86 -0.03
N ASP A 396 38.13 -12.75 1.29
CA ASP A 396 38.43 -13.82 2.26
C ASP A 396 37.16 -14.53 2.79
N ILE A 397 36.28 -14.96 1.90
CA ILE A 397 35.07 -15.71 2.29
C ILE A 397 35.30 -17.21 2.04
N PRO A 398 35.11 -18.08 3.04
CA PRO A 398 35.16 -19.52 2.85
C PRO A 398 34.31 -19.96 1.66
N GLY A 399 34.94 -20.70 0.76
CA GLY A 399 34.32 -21.19 -0.45
C GLY A 399 34.39 -22.70 -0.57
N ARG A 400 33.49 -23.26 -1.37
CA ARG A 400 33.53 -24.66 -1.80
C ARG A 400 33.26 -24.73 -3.30
N SER A 401 33.90 -25.68 -3.97
CA SER A 401 33.68 -25.92 -5.39
C SER A 401 32.85 -27.16 -5.60
N LEU A 402 31.91 -27.11 -6.55
CA LEU A 402 31.13 -28.25 -7.02
C LEU A 402 31.60 -28.62 -8.42
N GLU A 403 32.14 -29.82 -8.58
CA GLU A 403 32.56 -30.34 -9.89
C GLU A 403 31.41 -31.06 -10.59
N LEU A 404 31.27 -30.80 -11.89
CA LEU A 404 30.27 -31.39 -12.76
C LEU A 404 30.97 -31.98 -13.99
N ASN A 405 30.57 -33.20 -14.35
CA ASN A 405 30.95 -33.83 -15.61
C ASN A 405 29.94 -33.46 -16.68
N CYS A 406 30.41 -32.99 -17.83
CA CYS A 406 29.55 -32.45 -18.89
C CYS A 406 29.62 -33.29 -20.16
N SER A 407 28.47 -33.45 -20.81
CA SER A 407 28.37 -33.93 -22.19
C SER A 407 28.09 -32.76 -23.12
N GLU A 408 28.81 -32.73 -24.25
CA GLU A 408 28.75 -31.65 -25.23
C GLU A 408 27.90 -32.03 -26.44
N ARG A 409 27.05 -31.12 -26.89
CA ARG A 409 26.32 -31.27 -28.15
C ARG A 409 26.36 -29.97 -28.96
N LYS A 410 27.04 -30.02 -30.11
CA LYS A 410 27.14 -28.88 -31.04
C LYS A 410 25.91 -28.83 -31.94
N SER A 411 25.41 -27.62 -32.18
CA SER A 411 24.41 -27.38 -33.22
C SER A 411 24.97 -27.67 -34.62
N THR A 412 24.09 -28.01 -35.56
CA THR A 412 24.44 -28.28 -36.96
C THR A 412 25.14 -27.10 -37.64
N ALA A 413 24.65 -25.88 -37.37
CA ALA A 413 25.24 -24.63 -37.86
C ALA A 413 26.53 -24.21 -37.12
N ARG A 414 26.95 -24.95 -36.08
CA ARG A 414 28.11 -24.65 -35.21
C ARG A 414 28.11 -23.25 -34.58
N THR A 415 26.93 -22.66 -34.40
CA THR A 415 26.73 -21.36 -33.74
C THR A 415 26.41 -21.50 -32.24
N ARG A 416 26.21 -22.73 -31.78
CA ARG A 416 25.77 -23.06 -30.42
C ARG A 416 26.37 -24.38 -29.93
N LEU A 417 26.75 -24.41 -28.65
CA LEU A 417 27.19 -25.60 -27.91
C LEU A 417 26.29 -25.80 -26.69
N ASP A 418 25.60 -26.93 -26.61
CA ASP A 418 24.80 -27.31 -25.45
C ASP A 418 25.62 -28.19 -24.50
N LEU A 419 25.51 -27.92 -23.20
CA LEU A 419 26.16 -28.66 -22.12
C LEU A 419 25.10 -29.28 -21.21
N ASP A 420 25.12 -30.61 -21.08
CA ASP A 420 24.37 -31.35 -20.05
C ASP A 420 25.36 -31.88 -19.03
N CYS A 421 25.37 -31.23 -17.86
CA CYS A 421 26.33 -31.46 -16.79
C CYS A 421 25.68 -32.08 -15.56
N ARG A 422 26.36 -33.06 -14.96
CA ARG A 422 25.92 -33.78 -13.76
C ARG A 422 27.04 -33.85 -12.73
N GLY A 423 26.68 -33.65 -11.46
CA GLY A 423 27.58 -33.79 -10.33
C GLY A 423 26.93 -34.55 -9.19
N ASP A 424 27.60 -34.54 -8.04
CA ASP A 424 27.18 -35.28 -6.85
C ASP A 424 25.83 -34.81 -6.30
N ARG A 425 25.19 -35.69 -5.51
CA ARG A 425 23.94 -35.41 -4.79
C ARG A 425 22.80 -34.88 -5.66
N GLY A 426 22.74 -35.33 -6.91
CA GLY A 426 21.67 -34.93 -7.86
C GLY A 426 21.87 -33.55 -8.47
N THR A 427 23.06 -32.97 -8.38
CA THR A 427 23.38 -31.68 -9.01
C THR A 427 23.33 -31.80 -10.53
N LEU A 428 22.58 -30.92 -11.18
CA LEU A 428 22.37 -30.91 -12.62
C LEU A 428 22.43 -29.48 -13.16
N MET A 429 23.17 -29.28 -14.26
CA MET A 429 23.25 -28.02 -14.95
C MET A 429 23.04 -28.24 -16.44
N LEU A 430 22.05 -27.55 -17.01
CA LEU A 430 21.82 -27.44 -18.44
C LEU A 430 22.22 -26.04 -18.87
N ALA A 431 23.22 -25.95 -19.74
CA ALA A 431 23.72 -24.68 -20.22
C ALA A 431 23.85 -24.68 -21.75
N ARG A 432 23.80 -23.49 -22.32
CA ARG A 432 23.97 -23.19 -23.72
C ARG A 432 25.07 -22.15 -23.84
N LEU A 433 26.06 -22.41 -24.67
CA LEU A 433 27.12 -21.46 -25.01
C LEU A 433 26.95 -21.02 -26.45
N ASP A 434 27.00 -19.71 -26.68
CA ASP A 434 26.92 -19.10 -27.99
C ASP A 434 28.32 -19.03 -28.61
N LEU A 435 28.42 -19.43 -29.87
CA LEU A 435 29.67 -19.49 -30.62
C LEU A 435 29.69 -18.41 -31.71
N GLN A 436 30.72 -17.56 -31.70
CA GLN A 436 31.01 -16.58 -32.74
C GLN A 436 32.48 -16.66 -33.14
N GLY A 437 32.76 -16.73 -34.45
CA GLY A 437 34.14 -16.81 -34.96
C GLY A 437 34.94 -18.03 -34.47
N GLY A 438 34.26 -19.12 -34.07
CA GLY A 438 34.89 -20.31 -33.50
C GLY A 438 35.24 -20.23 -32.00
N GLY A 439 34.96 -19.10 -31.34
CA GLY A 439 35.09 -18.91 -29.89
C GLY A 439 33.73 -18.80 -29.20
N VAL A 440 33.73 -18.93 -27.86
CA VAL A 440 32.53 -18.70 -27.03
C VAL A 440 32.37 -17.21 -26.77
N SER A 441 31.24 -16.63 -27.17
CA SER A 441 30.93 -15.20 -26.99
C SER A 441 30.05 -14.92 -25.76
N GLY A 442 29.40 -15.94 -25.21
CA GLY A 442 28.46 -15.84 -24.10
C GLY A 442 27.60 -17.10 -24.00
N GLY A 443 26.43 -17.00 -23.37
CA GLY A 443 25.46 -18.07 -23.31
C GLY A 443 24.40 -17.89 -22.22
N SER A 444 23.78 -19.00 -21.82
CA SER A 444 22.85 -19.08 -20.70
C SER A 444 23.00 -20.41 -19.95
N ILE A 445 22.73 -20.39 -18.66
CA ILE A 445 22.30 -21.58 -17.94
C ILE A 445 20.78 -21.60 -18.04
N ASP A 446 20.21 -22.64 -18.62
CA ASP A 446 18.75 -22.79 -18.76
C ASP A 446 18.14 -23.37 -17.48
N ARG A 447 18.90 -24.21 -16.78
CA ARG A 447 18.50 -24.83 -15.50
C ARG A 447 19.74 -25.19 -14.68
N LEU A 448 19.71 -24.85 -13.39
CA LEU A 448 20.69 -25.31 -12.40
C LEU A 448 19.96 -25.87 -11.18
N GLN A 449 20.13 -27.16 -10.91
CA GLN A 449 19.66 -27.82 -9.69
C GLN A 449 20.85 -28.25 -8.86
N LEU A 450 20.80 -27.97 -7.56
CA LEU A 450 21.86 -28.34 -6.61
C LEU A 450 21.32 -29.35 -5.59
N GLY A 451 22.22 -30.16 -5.02
CA GLY A 451 21.85 -31.19 -4.05
C GLY A 451 21.27 -30.71 -2.71
N ASP A 452 21.23 -29.40 -2.47
CA ASP A 452 20.52 -28.79 -1.33
C ASP A 452 19.03 -28.47 -1.64
N GLY A 453 18.53 -28.92 -2.80
CA GLY A 453 17.18 -28.64 -3.28
C GLY A 453 17.03 -27.28 -3.94
N SER A 454 18.12 -26.51 -4.12
CA SER A 454 18.09 -25.27 -4.90
C SER A 454 17.76 -25.58 -6.35
N SER A 455 16.77 -24.86 -6.89
CA SER A 455 16.44 -24.87 -8.31
C SER A 455 16.50 -23.44 -8.82
N ILE A 456 17.56 -23.14 -9.56
CA ILE A 456 17.86 -21.84 -10.14
C ILE A 456 17.42 -21.89 -11.60
N GLY A 457 16.57 -20.94 -11.98
CA GLY A 457 16.07 -20.78 -13.35
C GLY A 457 17.14 -20.25 -14.29
N SER A 458 16.71 -19.61 -15.37
CA SER A 458 17.64 -19.11 -16.39
C SER A 458 18.59 -18.05 -15.82
N VAL A 459 19.88 -18.21 -16.11
CA VAL A 459 20.97 -17.27 -15.77
C VAL A 459 21.73 -16.94 -17.05
N GLU A 460 21.91 -15.65 -17.34
CA GLU A 460 22.70 -15.20 -18.48
C GLU A 460 24.19 -15.38 -18.20
N LEU A 461 24.94 -15.90 -19.18
CA LEU A 461 26.39 -16.00 -19.16
C LEU A 461 26.95 -14.94 -20.11
N ARG A 462 27.54 -13.89 -19.53
CA ARG A 462 28.23 -12.85 -20.30
C ARG A 462 29.54 -13.38 -20.90
N ALA A 463 30.16 -12.60 -21.78
CA ALA A 463 31.41 -12.99 -22.44
C ALA A 463 32.44 -13.53 -21.44
N PRO A 464 32.98 -14.75 -21.65
CA PRO A 464 33.87 -15.36 -20.69
C PRO A 464 35.21 -14.64 -20.66
N SER A 465 35.79 -14.53 -19.47
CA SER A 465 37.22 -14.22 -19.36
C SER A 465 38.04 -15.49 -19.55
N ARG A 466 39.14 -15.42 -20.32
CA ARG A 466 40.01 -16.56 -20.59
C ARG A 466 41.47 -16.12 -20.68
N ALA A 467 42.33 -16.74 -19.87
CA ALA A 467 43.77 -16.77 -20.11
C ALA A 467 44.12 -17.96 -21.02
N ASN A 468 45.16 -17.84 -21.85
CA ASN A 468 45.55 -18.90 -22.79
C ASN A 468 45.69 -20.27 -22.08
N GLY A 469 45.04 -21.30 -22.62
CA GLY A 469 45.04 -22.66 -22.05
C GLY A 469 44.18 -22.87 -20.80
N SER A 470 43.52 -21.83 -20.27
CA SER A 470 42.68 -21.93 -19.07
C SER A 470 41.19 -22.20 -19.37
N PRO A 471 40.43 -22.72 -18.38
CA PRO A 471 38.98 -22.84 -18.47
C PRO A 471 38.30 -21.50 -18.75
N LEU A 472 37.18 -21.53 -19.47
CA LEU A 472 36.31 -20.36 -19.63
C LEU A 472 35.75 -19.98 -18.27
N ARG A 473 35.88 -18.71 -17.89
CA ARG A 473 35.37 -18.21 -16.61
C ARG A 473 34.20 -17.27 -16.85
N PHE A 474 33.07 -17.60 -16.24
CA PHE A 474 31.85 -16.81 -16.24
C PHE A 474 31.53 -16.31 -14.83
N GLU A 475 31.11 -15.06 -14.74
CA GLU A 475 30.46 -14.53 -13.53
C GLU A 475 28.95 -14.68 -13.68
N LEU A 476 28.28 -15.15 -12.63
CA LEU A 476 26.84 -15.40 -12.67
C LEU A 476 26.12 -14.22 -12.02
N THR A 477 25.31 -13.54 -12.81
CA THR A 477 24.43 -12.48 -12.32
C THR A 477 23.00 -12.72 -12.80
N ARG A 478 22.03 -12.33 -11.97
CA ARG A 478 20.61 -12.38 -12.31
C ARG A 478 19.95 -11.09 -11.82
N ALA A 479 19.26 -10.40 -12.73
CA ALA A 479 18.59 -9.12 -12.44
C ALA A 479 19.49 -8.06 -11.76
N GLY A 480 20.79 -8.08 -12.07
CA GLY A 480 21.79 -7.15 -11.52
C GLY A 480 22.41 -7.58 -10.19
N GLY A 481 21.99 -8.71 -9.61
CA GLY A 481 22.57 -9.29 -8.38
C GLY A 481 23.25 -10.64 -8.60
N ARG A 482 23.90 -11.17 -7.57
CA ARG A 482 24.53 -12.50 -7.56
C ARG A 482 23.46 -13.59 -7.50
N VAL A 483 23.76 -14.70 -8.17
CA VAL A 483 22.96 -15.92 -8.03
C VAL A 483 23.30 -16.58 -6.70
N ARG A 484 22.28 -16.87 -5.88
CA ARG A 484 22.45 -17.55 -4.58
C ARG A 484 21.69 -18.87 -4.54
N THR A 485 22.22 -19.81 -3.75
CA THR A 485 21.52 -21.04 -3.39
C THR A 485 20.39 -20.75 -2.40
N ARG A 486 19.54 -21.74 -2.14
CA ARG A 486 18.49 -21.65 -1.12
C ARG A 486 19.04 -21.49 0.29
N ALA A 487 20.25 -21.98 0.55
CA ALA A 487 20.95 -21.77 1.82
C ALA A 487 21.58 -20.36 1.94
N GLY A 488 21.64 -19.60 0.84
CA GLY A 488 22.22 -18.26 0.81
C GLY A 488 23.67 -18.20 0.34
N ASP A 489 24.29 -19.32 -0.06
CA ASP A 489 25.62 -19.31 -0.66
C ASP A 489 25.57 -18.63 -2.03
N ALA A 490 26.46 -17.66 -2.29
CA ALA A 490 26.61 -17.07 -3.61
C ALA A 490 27.39 -17.98 -4.54
N ILE A 491 26.88 -18.15 -5.75
CA ILE A 491 27.57 -18.82 -6.85
C ILE A 491 28.40 -17.75 -7.57
N ARG A 492 29.68 -17.62 -7.20
CA ARG A 492 30.54 -16.53 -7.68
C ARG A 492 30.94 -16.73 -9.13
N ARG A 493 31.33 -17.96 -9.48
CA ARG A 493 31.95 -18.27 -10.77
C ARG A 493 31.51 -19.62 -11.28
N LEU A 494 31.38 -19.70 -12.60
CA LEU A 494 31.33 -20.95 -13.35
C LEU A 494 32.61 -21.05 -14.19
N HIS A 495 33.34 -22.13 -14.00
CA HIS A 495 34.47 -22.51 -14.82
C HIS A 495 34.04 -23.61 -15.77
N VAL A 496 34.25 -23.45 -17.07
CA VAL A 496 33.95 -24.48 -18.08
C VAL A 496 35.22 -24.86 -18.82
N SER A 497 35.58 -26.14 -18.73
CA SER A 497 36.60 -26.76 -19.56
C SER A 497 35.91 -27.54 -20.66
N LEU A 498 36.12 -27.13 -21.91
CA LEU A 498 35.59 -27.84 -23.07
C LEU A 498 36.33 -29.16 -23.31
N ALA A 499 35.67 -30.11 -23.94
CA ALA A 499 36.23 -31.40 -24.28
C ALA A 499 37.43 -31.26 -25.24
N THR A 500 38.43 -32.11 -25.04
CA THR A 500 39.59 -32.29 -25.92
C THR A 500 39.74 -33.78 -26.20
N ASP A 501 40.58 -34.16 -27.17
CA ASP A 501 40.77 -35.57 -27.56
C ASP A 501 41.18 -36.50 -26.40
N SER A 502 41.73 -35.94 -25.31
CA SER A 502 42.19 -36.69 -24.13
C SER A 502 41.40 -36.43 -22.84
N ARG A 503 40.47 -35.47 -22.82
CA ARG A 503 39.74 -35.07 -21.60
C ARG A 503 38.29 -34.68 -21.88
N PRO A 504 37.31 -35.24 -21.14
CA PRO A 504 35.90 -34.85 -21.28
C PRO A 504 35.66 -33.43 -20.76
N ALA A 505 34.55 -32.83 -21.18
CA ALA A 505 34.15 -31.52 -20.71
C ALA A 505 33.79 -31.55 -19.21
N ARG A 506 34.16 -30.49 -18.50
CA ARG A 506 33.87 -30.31 -17.07
C ARG A 506 33.41 -28.90 -16.78
N ALA A 507 32.54 -28.77 -15.80
CA ALA A 507 32.17 -27.50 -15.22
C ALA A 507 32.45 -27.51 -13.72
N THR A 508 32.91 -26.37 -13.18
CA THR A 508 33.09 -26.17 -11.75
C THR A 508 32.34 -24.93 -11.32
N LEU A 509 31.48 -25.07 -10.31
CA LEU A 509 30.77 -23.95 -9.67
C LEU A 509 31.47 -23.60 -8.37
N ASP A 510 31.86 -22.34 -8.22
CA ASP A 510 32.43 -21.83 -6.97
C ASP A 510 31.35 -21.17 -6.12
N LEU A 511 31.12 -21.72 -4.93
CA LEU A 511 30.14 -21.24 -3.96
C LEU A 511 30.85 -20.61 -2.78
N THR A 512 30.33 -19.51 -2.26
CA THR A 512 30.86 -18.85 -1.05
C THR A 512 29.72 -18.43 -0.13
N SER A 513 29.91 -18.56 1.18
CA SER A 513 28.93 -18.11 2.18
C SER A 513 29.03 -16.59 2.40
N ASP A 514 28.74 -15.82 1.35
CA ASP A 514 28.98 -14.37 1.29
C ASP A 514 28.04 -13.53 2.15
N LEU A 515 27.03 -14.15 2.76
CA LEU A 515 26.09 -13.52 3.68
C LEU A 515 26.57 -13.53 5.14
N VAL A 516 27.63 -14.29 5.48
CA VAL A 516 28.17 -14.34 6.86
C VAL A 516 28.51 -12.95 7.42
N PRO A 517 29.18 -12.04 6.67
CA PRO A 517 29.45 -10.69 7.16
C PRO A 517 28.17 -9.89 7.48
N LEU A 518 27.10 -10.10 6.70
CA LEU A 518 25.81 -9.46 6.96
C LEU A 518 25.16 -10.01 8.23
N ASP A 519 25.23 -11.31 8.46
CA ASP A 519 24.69 -11.92 9.67
C ASP A 519 25.41 -11.41 10.93
N LEU A 520 26.74 -11.31 10.87
CA LEU A 520 27.57 -10.75 11.94
C LEU A 520 27.21 -9.27 12.21
N ALA A 521 26.97 -8.48 11.18
CA ALA A 521 26.53 -7.10 11.33
C ALA A 521 25.18 -6.99 12.06
N ILE A 522 24.24 -7.88 11.74
CA ILE A 522 22.92 -7.91 12.40
C ILE A 522 23.04 -8.43 13.84
N ASP A 523 23.92 -9.40 14.11
CA ASP A 523 24.19 -9.86 15.47
C ASP A 523 24.84 -8.77 16.32
N ALA A 524 25.77 -8.00 15.75
CA ALA A 524 26.34 -6.83 16.42
C ALA A 524 25.28 -5.77 16.74
N LEU A 525 24.33 -5.53 15.84
CA LEU A 525 23.20 -4.63 16.08
C LEU A 525 22.28 -5.14 17.21
N ALA A 526 22.06 -6.45 17.31
CA ALA A 526 21.31 -7.07 18.40
C ALA A 526 22.04 -6.89 19.74
N VAL A 527 23.35 -7.14 19.78
CA VAL A 527 24.19 -6.91 20.96
C VAL A 527 24.15 -5.44 21.39
N ALA A 528 24.31 -4.50 20.44
CA ALA A 528 24.24 -3.07 20.71
C ALA A 528 22.88 -2.65 21.28
N THR A 529 21.79 -3.25 20.77
CA THR A 529 20.43 -2.99 21.25
C THR A 529 20.21 -3.55 22.66
N ILE A 530 20.67 -4.77 22.93
CA ILE A 530 20.63 -5.38 24.27
C ILE A 530 21.38 -4.49 25.27
N ALA A 531 22.56 -3.99 24.90
CA ALA A 531 23.37 -3.09 25.70
C ALA A 531 22.80 -1.65 25.84
N GLY A 532 21.70 -1.32 25.16
CA GLY A 532 21.06 0.00 25.23
C GLY A 532 21.77 1.11 24.43
N THR A 533 22.73 0.75 23.58
CA THR A 533 23.47 1.68 22.71
C THR A 533 22.83 1.87 21.33
N SER A 534 21.78 1.10 21.05
CA SER A 534 20.94 1.17 19.85
C SER A 534 19.50 0.87 20.27
N ASP A 535 18.54 1.42 19.53
CA ASP A 535 17.11 1.15 19.67
C ASP A 535 16.53 0.44 18.42
N ALA A 536 17.36 0.12 17.43
CA ALA A 536 16.93 -0.35 16.11
C ALA A 536 16.15 -1.67 16.12
N LEU A 537 16.40 -2.53 17.12
CA LEU A 537 15.73 -3.82 17.32
C LEU A 537 14.89 -3.86 18.60
N ASP A 538 14.67 -2.71 19.25
CA ASP A 538 13.84 -2.61 20.45
C ASP A 538 12.34 -2.52 20.09
N ASP A 539 11.48 -2.22 21.07
CA ASP A 539 10.02 -2.14 20.91
C ASP A 539 9.51 -1.00 20.02
N ALA A 540 10.40 -0.10 19.59
CA ALA A 540 10.13 0.93 18.61
C ALA A 540 9.75 0.35 17.22
N PRO A 541 9.02 1.12 16.40
CA PRO A 541 8.85 0.83 14.97
C PRO A 541 10.15 0.48 14.25
N LEU A 542 10.06 -0.43 13.28
CA LEU A 542 11.16 -0.66 12.34
C LEU A 542 11.38 0.63 11.55
N ARG A 543 12.54 1.25 11.76
CA ARG A 543 12.98 2.44 11.01
C ARG A 543 14.14 2.05 10.11
N ARG A 544 13.94 2.20 8.78
CA ARG A 544 14.92 1.83 7.76
C ARG A 544 16.31 2.40 8.05
N THR A 545 16.39 3.68 8.40
CA THR A 545 17.67 4.38 8.67
C THR A 545 18.36 3.87 9.94
N ALA A 546 17.61 3.59 11.01
CA ALA A 546 18.14 3.07 12.27
C ALA A 546 18.78 1.67 12.09
N VAL A 547 18.31 0.90 11.11
CA VAL A 547 18.88 -0.40 10.76
C VAL A 547 20.03 -0.27 9.76
N LEU A 548 19.83 0.45 8.65
CA LEU A 548 20.83 0.48 7.57
C LEU A 548 22.13 1.19 7.95
N ALA A 549 22.06 2.28 8.73
CA ALA A 549 23.26 3.03 9.10
C ALA A 549 24.29 2.16 9.85
N PRO A 550 23.96 1.49 10.98
CA PRO A 550 24.92 0.63 11.68
C PRO A 550 25.30 -0.60 10.86
N LEU A 551 24.42 -1.14 10.01
CA LEU A 551 24.78 -2.25 9.12
C LEU A 551 25.84 -1.85 8.11
N PHE A 552 25.70 -0.69 7.46
CA PHE A 552 26.68 -0.19 6.50
C PHE A 552 28.02 0.12 7.16
N GLU A 553 28.00 0.71 8.34
CA GLU A 553 29.21 0.95 9.14
C GLU A 553 29.93 -0.36 9.46
N HIS A 554 29.22 -1.38 9.96
CA HIS A 554 29.81 -2.68 10.28
C HIS A 554 30.36 -3.40 9.04
N LEU A 555 29.70 -3.24 7.89
CA LEU A 555 30.20 -3.76 6.63
C LEU A 555 31.41 -2.97 6.10
N GLY A 556 31.86 -1.92 6.77
CA GLY A 556 33.00 -1.09 6.37
C GLY A 556 32.70 -0.19 5.17
N MET A 557 31.43 0.14 4.96
CA MET A 557 31.05 1.22 4.06
C MET A 557 31.28 2.54 4.78
N GLN A 558 31.62 3.59 4.03
CA GLN A 558 31.78 4.92 4.61
C GLN A 558 30.53 5.28 5.41
N PRO A 559 30.68 5.74 6.66
CA PRO A 559 29.55 6.04 7.51
C PRO A 559 28.63 6.97 6.75
N VAL A 560 27.35 6.64 6.74
CA VAL A 560 26.33 7.56 6.27
C VAL A 560 26.52 8.80 7.12
N MET A 561 27.07 9.88 6.57
CA MET A 561 26.89 11.18 7.19
C MET A 561 25.38 11.37 7.19
N ALA A 562 24.73 11.03 8.31
CA ALA A 562 23.33 11.33 8.51
C ALA A 562 23.25 12.81 8.21
N ARG A 563 22.63 13.18 7.08
CA ARG A 563 22.37 14.59 6.77
C ARG A 563 21.73 15.10 8.05
N LYS A 564 22.37 16.08 8.71
CA LYS A 564 21.76 16.73 9.88
C LYS A 564 20.48 17.33 9.35
N HIS A 565 19.37 16.63 9.53
CA HIS A 565 18.08 17.13 9.15
C HIS A 565 17.79 18.26 10.11
N THR A 566 17.64 19.46 9.57
CA THR A 566 17.13 20.59 10.32
C THR A 566 15.85 20.17 11.00
N ALA A 567 15.75 20.45 12.31
CA ALA A 567 14.57 20.10 13.08
C ALA A 567 13.34 20.69 12.39
N LEU A 568 12.36 19.83 12.10
CA LEU A 568 11.14 20.26 11.44
C LEU A 568 10.32 21.14 12.39
N ALA A 569 9.72 22.20 11.87
CA ALA A 569 8.77 23.02 12.63
C ALA A 569 7.65 22.14 13.21
N PRO A 570 7.05 22.46 14.38
CA PRO A 570 6.05 21.60 15.02
C PRO A 570 4.90 21.19 14.09
N ALA A 571 4.43 19.95 14.23
CA ALA A 571 3.25 19.47 13.53
C ALA A 571 2.02 20.30 13.94
N ARG A 572 1.15 20.63 12.98
CA ARG A 572 -0.07 21.41 13.19
C ARG A 572 -1.25 20.70 12.55
N SER A 573 -2.40 20.75 13.20
CA SER A 573 -3.65 20.27 12.60
C SER A 573 -4.14 21.28 11.56
N THR A 574 -4.83 20.80 10.53
CA THR A 574 -5.62 21.68 9.65
C THR A 574 -6.83 22.27 10.39
N GLU A 575 -7.29 21.65 11.46
CA GLU A 575 -8.44 22.10 12.23
C GLU A 575 -7.97 23.08 13.31
N ALA A 576 -8.11 24.37 13.03
CA ALA A 576 -8.19 25.38 14.09
C ALA A 576 -9.61 25.28 14.69
N GLY A 577 -9.89 24.20 15.42
CA GLY A 577 -11.21 23.97 15.98
C GLY A 577 -11.54 25.08 16.97
N ALA A 578 -12.45 25.99 16.60
CA ALA A 578 -13.14 26.83 17.56
C ALA A 578 -13.95 25.88 18.46
N GLN A 579 -13.40 25.52 19.62
CA GLN A 579 -14.17 24.79 20.62
C GLN A 579 -15.40 25.64 20.96
N ARG A 580 -16.57 25.09 20.69
CA ARG A 580 -17.83 25.73 21.02
C ARG A 580 -17.88 25.97 22.54
N ALA A 581 -18.00 27.22 22.96
CA ALA A 581 -17.92 27.62 24.37
C ALA A 581 -19.18 27.29 25.19
N GLY A 582 -20.33 27.02 24.53
CA GLY A 582 -21.64 26.82 25.19
C GLY A 582 -22.24 25.44 24.94
N ALA A 583 -23.17 25.04 25.82
CA ALA A 583 -23.93 23.80 25.70
C ALA A 583 -24.73 23.73 24.38
N TRP A 584 -24.97 22.51 23.90
CA TRP A 584 -25.80 22.26 22.73
C TRP A 584 -27.29 22.37 23.09
N PRO A 585 -28.08 23.18 22.35
CA PRO A 585 -29.54 23.18 22.44
C PRO A 585 -30.11 21.76 22.26
N ILE A 586 -31.21 21.46 22.95
CA ILE A 586 -31.83 20.12 22.96
C ILE A 586 -32.11 19.61 21.53
N ASP A 587 -32.57 20.49 20.64
CA ASP A 587 -32.85 20.17 19.24
C ASP A 587 -31.61 19.89 18.38
N LEU A 588 -30.41 20.29 18.83
CA LEU A 588 -29.16 20.08 18.12
C LEU A 588 -28.32 18.95 18.72
N GLN A 589 -28.62 18.52 19.94
CA GLN A 589 -27.86 17.50 20.67
C GLN A 589 -27.70 16.16 19.91
N PRO A 590 -28.74 15.61 19.25
CA PRO A 590 -28.57 14.38 18.46
C PRO A 590 -27.53 14.56 17.34
N PHE A 591 -27.60 15.66 16.58
CA PHE A 591 -26.64 15.94 15.51
C PHE A 591 -25.23 16.16 16.07
N ALA A 592 -25.11 16.92 17.17
CA ALA A 592 -23.83 17.18 17.82
C ALA A 592 -23.17 15.87 18.28
N ARG A 593 -23.91 14.99 18.97
CA ARG A 593 -23.37 13.70 19.43
C ARG A 593 -22.92 12.80 18.29
N GLN A 594 -23.69 12.74 17.21
CA GLN A 594 -23.52 11.71 16.18
C GLN A 594 -22.66 12.18 14.99
N CYS A 595 -22.59 13.49 14.73
CA CYS A 595 -22.01 14.06 13.50
C CYS A 595 -20.87 15.06 13.73
N SER A 596 -20.67 15.59 14.95
CA SER A 596 -19.70 16.68 15.19
C SER A 596 -18.25 16.31 14.88
N GLN A 597 -17.87 15.03 15.04
CA GLN A 597 -16.51 14.55 14.76
C GLN A 597 -16.04 14.83 13.32
N CYS A 598 -16.96 15.06 12.39
CA CYS A 598 -16.63 15.34 10.99
C CYS A 598 -17.28 16.63 10.45
N HIS A 599 -18.34 17.14 11.09
CA HIS A 599 -19.14 18.24 10.54
C HIS A 599 -19.09 19.54 11.37
N ALA A 600 -18.22 19.61 12.38
CA ALA A 600 -18.06 20.80 13.22
C ALA A 600 -17.13 21.87 12.63
N ASP A 601 -16.25 21.51 11.71
CA ASP A 601 -15.30 22.44 11.12
C ASP A 601 -15.87 23.23 9.95
N ALA A 602 -15.32 24.42 9.71
CA ALA A 602 -15.67 25.31 8.62
C ALA A 602 -15.14 24.82 7.26
N THR A 603 -15.53 23.61 6.85
CA THR A 603 -15.11 23.01 5.58
C THR A 603 -16.28 22.84 4.61
N ALA A 604 -15.99 22.94 3.32
CA ALA A 604 -16.98 22.67 2.28
C ALA A 604 -17.30 21.17 2.16
N PHE A 605 -16.30 20.31 2.41
CA PHE A 605 -16.41 18.86 2.32
C PHE A 605 -15.57 18.16 3.40
N PRO A 606 -16.17 17.32 4.25
CA PRO A 606 -17.63 17.20 4.45
C PRO A 606 -18.24 18.57 4.86
N PRO A 607 -19.49 18.88 4.48
CA PRO A 607 -20.05 20.20 4.76
C PRO A 607 -20.15 20.44 6.28
N GLY A 608 -19.58 21.53 6.75
CA GLY A 608 -19.53 21.96 8.15
C GLY A 608 -20.88 22.40 8.74
N PHE A 609 -21.93 21.58 8.64
CA PHE A 609 -23.29 21.98 9.04
C PHE A 609 -23.48 22.13 10.57
N LEU A 610 -22.47 21.77 11.38
CA LEU A 610 -22.44 22.02 12.82
C LEU A 610 -21.46 23.14 13.20
N HIS A 611 -20.94 23.87 12.22
CA HIS A 611 -20.08 25.02 12.44
C HIS A 611 -20.90 26.31 12.63
N GLY A 612 -20.43 27.17 13.55
CA GLY A 612 -21.02 28.49 13.80
C GLY A 612 -21.93 28.53 15.04
N ASP A 613 -22.74 29.59 15.12
CA ASP A 613 -23.73 29.75 16.17
C ASP A 613 -25.01 28.91 15.92
N ASP A 614 -25.90 28.87 16.91
CA ASP A 614 -27.13 28.06 16.84
C ASP A 614 -28.09 28.45 15.71
N THR A 615 -28.10 29.72 15.31
CA THR A 615 -28.95 30.20 14.22
C THR A 615 -28.36 29.75 12.88
N GLN A 616 -27.05 29.88 12.72
CA GLN A 616 -26.32 29.43 11.54
C GLN A 616 -26.44 27.91 11.36
N ILE A 617 -26.28 27.14 12.43
CA ILE A 617 -26.41 25.68 12.40
C ILE A 617 -27.83 25.28 11.98
N ARG A 618 -28.87 25.86 12.56
CA ARG A 618 -30.27 25.55 12.17
C ARG A 618 -30.55 25.88 10.71
N ARG A 619 -30.08 27.02 10.20
CA ARG A 619 -30.21 27.40 8.78
C ARG A 619 -29.48 26.43 7.85
N THR A 620 -28.31 25.96 8.28
CA THR A 620 -27.52 25.01 7.48
C THR A 620 -28.16 23.62 7.49
N LEU A 621 -28.64 23.13 8.64
CA LEU A 621 -29.42 21.89 8.75
C LEU A 621 -30.66 21.94 7.85
N ASP A 622 -31.36 23.08 7.85
CA ASP A 622 -32.49 23.35 6.97
C ASP A 622 -32.06 23.19 5.48
N THR A 623 -30.98 23.83 5.05
CA THR A 623 -30.45 23.72 3.68
C THR A 623 -30.03 22.28 3.32
N CYS A 624 -29.53 21.52 4.29
CA CYS A 624 -29.00 20.17 4.08
C CYS A 624 -30.05 19.06 4.23
N ALA A 625 -31.29 19.40 4.61
CA ALA A 625 -32.29 18.46 5.10
C ALA A 625 -32.58 17.30 4.14
N GLU A 626 -32.74 17.57 2.83
CA GLU A 626 -33.03 16.51 1.84
C GLU A 626 -31.93 15.46 1.77
N ARG A 627 -30.66 15.88 1.64
CA ARG A 627 -29.52 14.95 1.54
C ARG A 627 -29.22 14.25 2.87
N MET A 628 -29.42 14.94 4.00
CA MET A 628 -29.27 14.34 5.32
C MET A 628 -30.32 13.27 5.57
N LEU A 629 -31.60 13.57 5.33
CA LEU A 629 -32.70 12.61 5.45
C LEU A 629 -32.40 11.38 4.61
N TYR A 630 -32.04 11.56 3.33
CA TYR A 630 -31.75 10.46 2.41
C TYR A 630 -30.69 9.50 2.95
N ARG A 631 -29.56 10.03 3.44
CA ARG A 631 -28.44 9.23 3.97
C ARG A 631 -28.77 8.62 5.35
N LEU A 632 -29.54 9.29 6.19
CA LEU A 632 -29.98 8.76 7.49
C LEU A 632 -30.97 7.59 7.32
N THR A 633 -31.91 7.69 6.38
CA THR A 633 -32.88 6.63 6.05
C THR A 633 -32.19 5.33 5.60
N MET A 634 -30.98 5.40 5.03
CA MET A 634 -30.21 4.20 4.67
C MET A 634 -29.87 3.33 5.89
N ASN A 635 -29.83 3.87 7.11
CA ASN A 635 -29.65 3.07 8.32
C ASN A 635 -30.81 2.08 8.53
N LEU A 636 -32.02 2.47 8.14
CA LEU A 636 -33.24 1.66 8.22
C LEU A 636 -33.44 0.75 7.00
N THR A 637 -32.60 0.92 5.96
CA THR A 637 -32.70 0.16 4.71
C THR A 637 -31.79 -1.07 4.76
N PRO A 638 -32.27 -2.28 4.38
CA PRO A 638 -31.42 -3.47 4.29
C PRO A 638 -30.21 -3.26 3.37
N ILE A 639 -29.06 -3.85 3.71
CA ILE A 639 -27.77 -3.59 3.03
C ILE A 639 -27.89 -3.72 1.50
N GLY A 640 -28.51 -4.78 0.99
CA GLY A 640 -28.66 -5.03 -0.45
C GLY A 640 -29.62 -4.07 -1.18
N ALA A 641 -30.44 -3.31 -0.45
CA ALA A 641 -31.42 -2.37 -1.02
C ALA A 641 -30.97 -0.91 -0.91
N ARG A 642 -29.82 -0.64 -0.27
CA ARG A 642 -29.31 0.72 -0.09
C ARG A 642 -28.83 1.31 -1.41
N SER A 643 -29.43 2.42 -1.84
CA SER A 643 -28.91 3.20 -2.97
C SER A 643 -27.63 3.97 -2.60
N LYS A 644 -27.47 4.33 -1.33
CA LYS A 644 -26.32 5.06 -0.77
C LYS A 644 -25.83 4.45 0.55
N THR A 645 -24.56 4.68 0.88
CA THR A 645 -24.02 4.32 2.20
C THR A 645 -24.69 5.17 3.29
N PRO A 646 -25.09 4.59 4.44
CA PRO A 646 -25.70 5.34 5.52
C PRO A 646 -24.74 6.32 6.18
N MET A 647 -25.31 7.28 6.91
CA MET A 647 -24.56 8.21 7.77
C MET A 647 -24.99 8.04 9.24
N PRO A 648 -24.06 8.11 10.22
CA PRO A 648 -22.61 8.11 10.05
C PRO A 648 -22.11 6.89 9.24
N PRO A 649 -20.94 6.99 8.59
CA PRO A 649 -20.42 5.91 7.77
C PRO A 649 -20.32 4.60 8.58
N PRO A 650 -20.64 3.43 8.00
CA PRO A 650 -20.55 2.14 8.71
C PRO A 650 -19.18 1.84 9.34
N ALA A 651 -18.11 2.43 8.83
CA ALA A 651 -16.77 2.29 9.38
C ALA A 651 -16.50 3.15 10.63
N ALA A 652 -17.36 4.13 10.93
CA ALA A 652 -17.25 4.91 12.16
C ALA A 652 -17.59 4.02 13.37
N VAL A 653 -16.77 4.11 14.42
CA VAL A 653 -16.86 3.23 15.60
C VAL A 653 -18.25 3.24 16.24
N HIS A 654 -18.92 4.40 16.27
CA HIS A 654 -20.24 4.56 16.88
C HIS A 654 -21.41 4.21 15.95
N ALA A 655 -21.18 3.96 14.65
CA ALA A 655 -22.25 3.76 13.67
C ALA A 655 -23.20 2.60 14.01
N PRO A 656 -22.74 1.42 14.48
CA PRO A 656 -23.64 0.33 14.87
C PRO A 656 -24.56 0.71 16.04
N ALA A 657 -24.02 1.43 17.04
CA ALA A 657 -24.80 1.89 18.18
C ALA A 657 -25.78 3.01 17.79
N PHE A 658 -25.35 3.91 16.90
CA PHE A 658 -26.19 4.98 16.37
C PHE A 658 -27.45 4.43 15.68
N ALA A 659 -27.31 3.40 14.84
CA ALA A 659 -28.43 2.82 14.11
C ALA A 659 -29.53 2.24 15.02
N GLN A 660 -29.20 1.94 16.29
CA GLN A 660 -30.12 1.43 17.31
C GLN A 660 -30.53 2.48 18.35
N SER A 661 -29.99 3.70 18.24
CA SER A 661 -30.19 4.77 19.22
C SER A 661 -31.50 5.52 19.00
N ALA A 662 -31.96 6.24 20.04
CA ALA A 662 -33.07 7.17 19.93
C ALA A 662 -32.74 8.42 19.08
N ASP A 663 -31.46 8.69 18.81
CA ASP A 663 -31.03 9.85 18.03
C ASP A 663 -31.44 9.73 16.56
N LEU A 664 -31.39 8.54 15.96
CA LEU A 664 -31.78 8.32 14.57
C LEU A 664 -33.26 8.70 14.29
N PRO A 665 -34.26 8.14 14.99
CA PRO A 665 -35.65 8.52 14.78
C PRO A 665 -35.92 9.99 15.18
N ALA A 666 -35.24 10.53 16.20
CA ALA A 666 -35.36 11.94 16.56
C ALA A 666 -34.90 12.88 15.44
N MET A 667 -33.72 12.62 14.86
CA MET A 667 -33.21 13.40 13.72
C MET A 667 -34.09 13.26 12.49
N LEU A 668 -34.53 12.05 12.15
CA LEU A 668 -35.45 11.84 11.02
C LEU A 668 -36.76 12.61 11.20
N GLY A 669 -37.34 12.60 12.42
CA GLY A 669 -38.55 13.35 12.73
C GLY A 669 -38.37 14.86 12.60
N GLN A 670 -37.23 15.39 13.05
CA GLN A 670 -36.91 16.81 12.93
C GLN A 670 -36.71 17.23 11.46
N LEU A 671 -36.00 16.43 10.66
CA LEU A 671 -35.80 16.70 9.24
C LEU A 671 -37.12 16.61 8.45
N ASP A 672 -38.00 15.66 8.77
CA ASP A 672 -39.32 15.55 8.14
C ASP A 672 -40.20 16.76 8.47
N ALA A 673 -40.15 17.28 9.71
CA ALA A 673 -40.84 18.51 10.09
C ALA A 673 -40.32 19.73 9.31
N MET A 674 -39.00 19.85 9.14
CA MET A 674 -38.37 20.91 8.33
C MET A 674 -38.82 20.85 6.86
N LEU A 675 -38.88 19.65 6.28
CA LEU A 675 -39.31 19.46 4.88
C LEU A 675 -40.80 19.79 4.71
N LYS A 676 -41.65 19.37 5.65
CA LYS A 676 -43.09 19.70 5.65
C LYS A 676 -43.34 21.20 5.69
N ALA A 677 -42.56 21.95 6.48
CA ALA A 677 -42.66 23.40 6.54
C ALA A 677 -42.36 24.08 5.18
N ARG A 678 -41.65 23.41 4.27
CA ARG A 678 -41.35 23.88 2.91
C ARG A 678 -42.22 23.24 1.82
N GLY A 679 -43.28 22.54 2.20
CA GLY A 679 -44.18 21.88 1.25
C GLY A 679 -43.59 20.62 0.58
N SER A 680 -42.58 19.99 1.17
CA SER A 680 -41.99 18.73 0.71
C SER A 680 -42.25 17.61 1.73
N THR A 681 -42.01 16.35 1.34
CA THR A 681 -42.17 15.18 2.21
C THR A 681 -40.97 14.25 2.11
N SER A 682 -40.72 13.47 3.15
CA SER A 682 -39.70 12.41 3.15
C SER A 682 -39.89 11.43 1.98
N THR A 683 -41.13 11.03 1.68
CA THR A 683 -41.43 10.16 0.52
C THR A 683 -41.03 10.80 -0.80
N ALA A 684 -41.31 12.09 -1.00
CA ALA A 684 -40.92 12.80 -2.23
C ALA A 684 -39.40 12.91 -2.38
N VAL A 685 -38.66 13.13 -1.29
CA VAL A 685 -37.19 13.14 -1.29
C VAL A 685 -36.64 11.75 -1.65
N MET A 686 -37.18 10.68 -1.04
CA MET A 686 -36.71 9.32 -1.28
C MET A 686 -37.02 8.78 -2.68
N ALA A 687 -38.04 9.33 -3.36
CA ALA A 687 -38.37 8.98 -4.75
C ALA A 687 -37.37 9.52 -5.78
N ARG A 688 -36.54 10.52 -5.42
CA ARG A 688 -35.55 11.14 -6.30
C ARG A 688 -34.19 10.44 -6.22
N THR A 689 -33.41 10.52 -7.28
CA THR A 689 -32.00 10.13 -7.26
C THR A 689 -31.21 11.11 -6.40
N TYR A 690 -30.37 10.61 -5.50
CA TYR A 690 -29.57 11.43 -4.57
C TYR A 690 -28.78 12.56 -5.26
N ALA A 691 -28.14 12.30 -6.41
CA ALA A 691 -27.38 13.32 -7.15
C ALA A 691 -28.22 14.53 -7.56
N THR A 692 -29.52 14.34 -7.77
CA THR A 692 -30.44 15.41 -8.18
C THR A 692 -30.94 16.25 -7.01
N LEU A 693 -30.71 15.82 -5.76
CA LEU A 693 -31.06 16.58 -4.56
C LEU A 693 -30.14 17.80 -4.43
N PRO A 694 -30.64 18.96 -3.96
CA PRO A 694 -29.84 20.14 -3.72
C PRO A 694 -28.61 19.82 -2.85
N PRO A 695 -27.41 20.32 -3.20
CA PRO A 695 -26.22 20.09 -2.40
C PRO A 695 -26.34 20.77 -1.03
N CYS A 696 -25.86 20.08 0.00
CA CYS A 696 -25.62 20.68 1.31
C CYS A 696 -24.45 21.65 1.17
N ARG A 697 -24.73 22.95 1.17
CA ARG A 697 -23.73 24.01 1.02
C ARG A 697 -23.51 24.66 2.38
N TYR A 698 -22.27 24.60 2.86
CA TYR A 698 -21.80 25.48 3.92
C TYR A 698 -21.01 26.62 3.26
N SER A 699 -21.37 27.87 3.54
CA SER A 699 -20.63 29.05 3.09
C SER A 699 -19.87 29.63 4.28
N ALA A 700 -18.54 29.55 4.24
CA ALA A 700 -17.68 30.20 5.25
C ALA A 700 -17.74 31.74 5.18
N THR A 701 -18.38 32.32 4.15
CA THR A 701 -18.35 33.76 3.86
C THR A 701 -19.45 34.59 4.53
N ASP A 702 -20.42 33.97 5.22
CA ASP A 702 -21.49 34.69 5.92
C ASP A 702 -21.04 35.38 7.23
N THR A 703 -19.75 35.33 7.59
CA THR A 703 -19.20 35.97 8.80
C THR A 703 -18.45 37.28 8.53
N ALA A 704 -18.38 37.78 7.29
CA ALA A 704 -17.53 38.93 6.95
C ALA A 704 -18.17 40.00 6.04
N GLN A 705 -19.50 40.18 6.05
CA GLN A 705 -20.13 41.34 5.43
C GLN A 705 -21.01 42.09 6.44
N GLY A 706 -20.36 42.96 7.21
CA GLY A 706 -20.97 44.23 7.58
C GLY A 706 -21.05 45.09 6.33
N ASP A 707 -22.26 45.48 5.99
CA ASP A 707 -22.64 46.39 4.90
C ASP A 707 -21.78 47.67 4.91
N PRO A 708 -21.16 48.08 3.78
CA PRO A 708 -20.85 49.47 3.56
C PRO A 708 -21.83 50.06 2.54
N SER A 709 -22.55 51.07 3.01
CA SER A 709 -23.27 52.05 2.19
C SER A 709 -22.38 52.69 1.13
#